data_AF-A0A517N355-F1
#
_entry.id   AF-A0A517N355-F1
#
_cell.length_a   1.000
_cell.length_b   1.000
_cell.length_c   1.000
_cell.angle_alpha   90.00
_cell.angle_beta   90.00
_cell.angle_gamma   90.00
#
_symmetry.space_group_name_H-M   'P 1'
#
loop_
_entity.id
_entity.type
_entity.pdbx_description
1 polymer ?
#
loop_
_entity_poly.entity_id
_entity_poly.type
_entity_poly.pdbx_seq_one_letter_code
_entity_poly.pdbx_strand_id
1 'polypeptide(L)'
;MFKRLVIGGLVASVMALPAFAQISWDDAGGSASKLWSDFGNWSPDGSPQNDDVSIGNLLGAFGDRTLFDGGYQINSLTITNGADVVNSTDEGATNDFELIVNGPTTVSGAGSSIVIYGGDPDGLDTNTLDINSGASVILDSSTAQGTAVVEVDSGALFIADGGTLRGTGRIDLEGAGGVATDVLINNGTITAGNGGFVLFAPPAGTLQIQGAGADATNARFDWDGTAPITAVINVNGNQTLDVDVDTDGDAWSGTMNLSTGSTLDMEHTWSMDSGTINVNTAAFGAIIIGQDPNPGPAATIAGASWSMSGGTITLADSWDSLQLDSELTATGGTINNAGTMIFNANADIGSGVDFNMSGNESSLVVNAVVNIDTPDFELDGVGALGTTTVNLGGVLDLDLGVGADENFEHDIFLNGGELDVTTTDNNWELNSIASITADAGETSRINGETFQANGDITVTGNSTLIVGASTEYSSTSDVVVDAGSILNHGLATYSGGDYTGGGVLKKGTATILTDTTWDVATVDIDDGTTTVNNGASLVVNADSIDDAGDGIDSNITVEDTGQLTLNLSSGADVSFEGSNQLIYNGNIISSTFLPAPANGSALRFADTSVLQINGDGTSDARIKLDGGSLNINDAGEDFRMNGGTQIAGNTNEISGGTIQGPGELQIGSGRALRGNGVINAQVDGDATAQLIATDGQLNVNGGIQDIGTLGTFGPAAILDVSTPWNTNVTDAVVLNQGRIQGSQITNDGPNGIAGNGLVTAPVDNNSIIQANGALVVQNVTNDWDGSANTGTLRSNNGHLELRSVGSFLFNGTVEANSGTVEARNFELEFDPASQLTLSKGTYSSNVATDFGGNIDVLAGATSVIQMAGTSSTFEGTSTTTLGDTLRLEDGSTFVEVGASFAGGGALQVAGSHTLTLADGASVNVLVENQGRLALGASPGQATVLDYQQDSIGLLEIELQGTALNDFDRLSASGLMQLDGDLELSLIGGFNPVLNDTFTILSAAAGVNGVFSALDFSAASLDPGLMWDVIYNPTNVQLAVAALPAFTADFDNDGDVDGDDLIQWQGDYGLNGDSDADSDGQSAGIDFLTWQQQNGSGVPVFAALSVSGVPEPSTLLLAGLALSCGVITRRKR
;
A
#
# COMPACT_ATOMS: atom_id res chain seq x y z
N MET A 1 -61.03 28.06 52.72
CA MET A 1 -61.50 29.08 53.71
C MET A 1 -61.77 30.38 52.93
N PHE A 2 -62.90 31.06 53.19
CA PHE A 2 -63.51 32.19 52.42
C PHE A 2 -64.15 31.81 51.07
N LYS A 3 -65.35 32.24 50.66
CA LYS A 3 -66.51 32.89 51.33
C LYS A 3 -67.66 32.84 50.30
N ARG A 4 -68.79 32.22 50.64
CA ARG A 4 -70.08 32.51 50.01
C ARG A 4 -70.45 33.98 50.26
N LEU A 5 -70.86 34.71 49.23
CA LEU A 5 -71.64 35.94 49.39
C LEU A 5 -72.82 35.95 48.40
N VAL A 6 -74.00 35.99 49.00
CA VAL A 6 -75.32 36.21 48.39
C VAL A 6 -75.50 37.70 48.08
N ILE A 7 -76.20 38.03 46.98
CA ILE A 7 -77.19 39.12 46.72
C ILE A 7 -77.27 39.27 45.17
N GLY A 8 -78.40 39.29 44.45
CA GLY A 8 -79.81 39.26 44.78
C GLY A 8 -80.65 39.78 43.59
N GLY A 9 -81.71 39.04 43.23
CA GLY A 9 -82.98 39.54 42.71
C GLY A 9 -83.05 40.32 41.39
N LEU A 10 -83.47 39.65 40.32
CA LEU A 10 -84.40 40.23 39.35
C LEU A 10 -85.57 39.27 39.15
N VAL A 11 -86.78 39.75 39.44
CA VAL A 11 -88.04 39.01 39.27
C VAL A 11 -88.32 38.92 37.77
N ALA A 12 -88.06 37.75 37.17
CA ALA A 12 -88.71 37.33 35.95
C ALA A 12 -89.97 36.54 36.34
N SER A 13 -91.13 37.01 35.87
CA SER A 13 -92.39 36.28 35.97
C SER A 13 -92.27 34.98 35.19
N VAL A 14 -91.96 33.89 35.90
CA VAL A 14 -92.09 32.53 35.38
C VAL A 14 -93.58 32.28 35.15
N MET A 15 -94.00 32.26 33.88
CA MET A 15 -95.16 31.45 33.54
C MET A 15 -94.78 30.01 33.91
N ALA A 16 -95.47 29.44 34.90
CA ALA A 16 -95.30 28.03 35.22
C ALA A 16 -95.64 27.22 33.97
N LEU A 17 -94.63 26.57 33.39
CA LEU A 17 -94.84 25.45 32.49
C LEU A 17 -95.68 24.40 33.25
N PRO A 18 -96.62 23.71 32.58
CA PRO A 18 -97.31 22.60 33.22
C PRO A 18 -96.28 21.59 33.73
N ALA A 19 -96.43 21.12 34.97
CA ALA A 19 -95.60 20.02 35.48
C ALA A 19 -95.86 18.79 34.59
N PHE A 20 -94.79 18.19 34.08
CA PHE A 20 -94.87 16.90 33.38
C PHE A 20 -95.38 15.82 34.35
N ALA A 21 -96.01 14.77 33.84
CA ALA A 21 -96.47 13.70 34.71
C ALA A 21 -95.28 12.82 35.09
N GLN A 22 -95.27 12.34 36.33
CA GLN A 22 -94.24 11.41 36.81
C GLN A 22 -94.73 9.98 36.61
N ILE A 23 -93.88 9.15 36.02
CA ILE A 23 -94.12 7.72 35.79
C ILE A 23 -92.92 6.92 36.32
N SER A 24 -93.18 5.84 37.06
CA SER A 24 -92.13 5.02 37.67
C SER A 24 -92.22 3.57 37.23
N TRP A 25 -91.09 2.93 36.95
CA TRP A 25 -91.08 1.49 36.70
C TRP A 25 -91.48 0.74 37.99
N ASP A 26 -92.45 -0.17 37.89
CA ASP A 26 -92.90 -1.01 39.01
C ASP A 26 -92.88 -2.51 38.70
N ASP A 27 -92.45 -2.88 37.49
CA ASP A 27 -92.31 -4.25 36.99
C ASP A 27 -93.62 -5.07 37.02
N ALA A 28 -94.79 -4.45 37.18
CA ALA A 28 -96.08 -5.13 37.28
C ALA A 28 -96.12 -6.31 38.28
N GLY A 29 -95.21 -6.36 39.26
CA GLY A 29 -95.04 -7.50 40.18
C GLY A 29 -94.24 -8.70 39.64
N GLY A 30 -93.28 -8.51 38.72
CA GLY A 30 -92.39 -9.55 38.20
C GLY A 30 -92.62 -9.88 36.73
N SER A 31 -92.84 -8.86 35.88
CA SER A 31 -93.14 -9.06 34.47
C SER A 31 -91.98 -9.76 33.74
N ALA A 32 -92.35 -10.69 32.85
CA ALA A 32 -91.38 -11.42 32.04
C ALA A 32 -90.88 -10.62 30.82
N SER A 33 -91.61 -9.58 30.41
CA SER A 33 -91.29 -8.82 29.20
C SER A 33 -90.08 -7.90 29.42
N LYS A 34 -90.03 -7.21 30.55
CA LYS A 34 -89.04 -6.15 30.86
C LYS A 34 -89.00 -5.01 29.83
N LEU A 35 -89.98 -4.95 28.93
CA LEU A 35 -90.04 -4.00 27.83
C LEU A 35 -90.70 -2.70 28.26
N TRP A 36 -90.21 -1.57 27.74
CA TRP A 36 -90.83 -0.26 27.95
C TRP A 36 -92.22 -0.13 27.30
N SER A 37 -92.51 -0.86 26.21
CA SER A 37 -93.83 -0.84 25.57
C SER A 37 -94.92 -1.59 26.34
N ASP A 38 -94.54 -2.41 27.32
CA ASP A 38 -95.47 -3.07 28.22
C ASP A 38 -95.91 -2.09 29.29
N PHE A 39 -96.96 -1.32 28.98
CA PHE A 39 -97.49 -0.24 29.81
C PHE A 39 -97.89 -0.66 31.23
N GLY A 40 -98.05 -1.97 31.49
CA GLY A 40 -98.31 -2.49 32.83
C GLY A 40 -97.09 -2.48 33.76
N ASN A 41 -95.88 -2.34 33.22
CA ASN A 41 -94.64 -2.25 34.00
C ASN A 41 -94.38 -0.86 34.59
N TRP A 42 -95.32 0.07 34.37
CA TRP A 42 -95.22 1.46 34.76
C TRP A 42 -96.29 1.82 35.78
N SER A 43 -95.98 2.73 36.69
CA SER A 43 -96.86 3.24 37.73
C SER A 43 -96.95 4.76 37.67
N PRO A 44 -98.12 5.34 37.35
CA PRO A 44 -99.34 4.66 36.89
C PRO A 44 -99.17 3.95 35.53
N ASP A 45 -99.96 2.90 35.26
CA ASP A 45 -99.94 2.17 33.98
C ASP A 45 -100.10 3.14 32.79
N GLY A 46 -99.13 3.15 31.89
CA GLY A 46 -99.08 4.12 30.80
C GLY A 46 -97.81 4.03 29.96
N SER A 47 -97.80 4.80 28.87
CA SER A 47 -96.59 5.01 28.08
C SER A 47 -95.69 6.03 28.79
N PRO A 48 -94.36 5.80 28.86
CA PRO A 48 -93.43 6.77 29.46
C PRO A 48 -93.16 8.01 28.59
N GLN A 49 -93.75 8.07 27.39
CA GLN A 49 -93.50 9.11 26.41
C GLN A 49 -93.86 10.52 26.94
N ASN A 50 -92.90 11.45 26.90
CA ASN A 50 -92.95 12.83 27.36
C ASN A 50 -93.14 13.04 28.88
N ASP A 51 -92.90 12.02 29.70
CA ASP A 51 -93.06 12.07 31.16
C ASP A 51 -91.70 12.09 31.90
N ASP A 52 -91.73 12.43 33.19
CA ASP A 52 -90.59 12.28 34.10
C ASP A 52 -90.49 10.82 34.55
N VAL A 53 -89.42 10.13 34.13
CA VAL A 53 -89.23 8.69 34.32
C VAL A 53 -88.34 8.41 35.52
N SER A 54 -88.78 7.52 36.40
CA SER A 54 -87.96 6.99 37.51
C SER A 54 -87.90 5.47 37.49
N ILE A 55 -86.71 4.89 37.61
CA ILE A 55 -86.48 3.44 37.58
C ILE A 55 -85.70 3.04 38.84
N GLY A 56 -86.14 1.97 39.51
CA GLY A 56 -85.57 1.49 40.76
C GLY A 56 -85.98 2.25 42.02
N ASN A 57 -86.75 3.34 41.90
CA ASN A 57 -87.29 4.09 43.04
C ASN A 57 -88.39 3.31 43.82
N LEU A 58 -89.03 2.35 43.17
CA LEU A 58 -90.05 1.48 43.77
C LEU A 58 -89.46 0.12 44.17
N LEU A 59 -90.01 -0.48 45.23
CA LEU A 59 -89.56 -1.79 45.73
C LEU A 59 -89.61 -2.90 44.68
N GLY A 60 -90.55 -2.84 43.73
CA GLY A 60 -90.68 -3.81 42.63
C GLY A 60 -89.64 -3.63 41.52
N ALA A 61 -89.01 -2.46 41.45
CA ALA A 61 -88.02 -2.10 40.43
C ALA A 61 -86.57 -2.15 40.94
N PHE A 62 -86.37 -2.51 42.22
CA PHE A 62 -85.03 -2.64 42.80
C PHE A 62 -84.24 -3.72 42.06
N GLY A 63 -83.06 -3.37 41.53
CA GLY A 63 -82.22 -4.32 40.80
C GLY A 63 -82.78 -4.76 39.45
N ASP A 64 -83.80 -4.07 38.92
CA ASP A 64 -84.48 -4.52 37.72
C ASP A 64 -83.76 -4.08 36.44
N ARG A 65 -83.80 -4.92 35.40
CA ARG A 65 -83.23 -4.63 34.08
C ARG A 65 -84.35 -4.34 33.10
N THR A 66 -84.38 -3.12 32.57
CA THR A 66 -85.40 -2.65 31.62
C THR A 66 -84.81 -2.56 30.22
N LEU A 67 -85.62 -2.89 29.21
CA LEU A 67 -85.19 -3.01 27.81
C LEU A 67 -86.01 -2.08 26.91
N PHE A 68 -85.34 -1.32 26.05
CA PHE A 68 -86.02 -0.57 24.99
C PHE A 68 -86.37 -1.51 23.84
N ASP A 69 -87.58 -1.36 23.34
CA ASP A 69 -88.13 -2.09 22.19
C ASP A 69 -88.69 -1.14 21.11
N GLY A 70 -88.29 0.12 21.19
CA GLY A 70 -88.65 1.22 20.30
C GLY A 70 -87.92 2.49 20.74
N GLY A 71 -87.91 3.53 19.90
CA GLY A 71 -87.39 4.84 20.28
C GLY A 71 -88.34 5.56 21.26
N TYR A 72 -87.78 6.18 22.29
CA TYR A 72 -88.53 6.89 23.32
C TYR A 72 -88.05 8.33 23.46
N GLN A 73 -88.98 9.26 23.63
CA GLN A 73 -88.66 10.64 24.01
C GLN A 73 -89.37 10.97 25.33
N ILE A 74 -88.60 11.31 26.36
CA ILE A 74 -89.06 11.52 27.75
C ILE A 74 -88.62 12.90 28.26
N ASN A 75 -89.12 13.33 29.42
CA ASN A 75 -88.78 14.64 29.98
C ASN A 75 -87.56 14.61 30.92
N SER A 76 -87.44 13.61 31.77
CA SER A 76 -86.25 13.37 32.61
C SER A 76 -86.11 11.89 32.92
N LEU A 77 -84.90 11.45 33.27
CA LEU A 77 -84.61 10.06 33.62
C LEU A 77 -83.87 9.99 34.95
N THR A 78 -84.40 9.24 35.92
CA THR A 78 -83.72 8.95 37.19
C THR A 78 -83.62 7.44 37.40
N ILE A 79 -82.41 6.90 37.47
CA ILE A 79 -82.13 5.47 37.68
C ILE A 79 -81.50 5.29 39.05
N THR A 80 -82.06 4.42 39.88
CA THR A 80 -81.62 4.21 41.27
C THR A 80 -81.60 2.74 41.69
N ASN A 81 -80.96 2.45 42.83
CA ASN A 81 -81.11 1.18 43.56
C ASN A 81 -80.80 -0.09 42.74
N GLY A 82 -79.75 -0.06 41.92
CA GLY A 82 -79.27 -1.23 41.20
C GLY A 82 -80.00 -1.52 39.89
N ALA A 83 -80.87 -0.61 39.42
CA ALA A 83 -81.62 -0.82 38.19
C ALA A 83 -80.76 -0.58 36.95
N ASP A 84 -80.94 -1.41 35.93
CA ASP A 84 -80.26 -1.34 34.64
C ASP A 84 -81.23 -0.90 33.55
N VAL A 85 -80.81 0.06 32.73
CA VAL A 85 -81.56 0.52 31.55
C VAL A 85 -80.75 0.18 30.31
N VAL A 86 -81.33 -0.60 29.41
CA VAL A 86 -80.63 -1.10 28.21
C VAL A 86 -81.40 -0.71 26.96
N ASN A 87 -80.72 -0.08 26.00
CA ASN A 87 -81.35 0.43 24.79
C ASN A 87 -81.58 -0.63 23.69
N SER A 88 -81.67 -1.90 24.09
CA SER A 88 -81.81 -3.03 23.18
C SER A 88 -82.57 -4.16 23.86
N THR A 89 -83.31 -4.95 23.08
CA THR A 89 -83.93 -6.19 23.57
C THR A 89 -83.01 -7.41 23.47
N ASP A 90 -81.92 -7.31 22.71
CA ASP A 90 -81.02 -8.42 22.39
C ASP A 90 -79.53 -8.10 22.56
N GLU A 91 -79.22 -7.12 23.42
CA GLU A 91 -77.85 -6.70 23.76
C GLU A 91 -77.05 -6.24 22.53
N GLY A 92 -77.70 -5.50 21.63
CA GLY A 92 -77.11 -4.98 20.41
C GLY A 92 -76.87 -6.03 19.32
N ALA A 93 -77.32 -7.28 19.49
CA ALA A 93 -77.07 -8.33 18.51
C ALA A 93 -77.76 -8.03 17.16
N THR A 94 -79.01 -7.57 17.18
CA THR A 94 -79.76 -7.21 15.98
C THR A 94 -80.58 -5.92 16.10
N ASN A 95 -80.68 -5.32 17.30
CA ASN A 95 -81.36 -4.05 17.50
C ASN A 95 -80.75 -3.17 18.58
N ASP A 96 -81.02 -1.89 18.43
CA ASP A 96 -80.67 -0.74 19.26
C ASP A 96 -81.74 0.34 19.04
N PHE A 97 -81.96 1.18 20.04
CA PHE A 97 -82.99 2.22 20.00
C PHE A 97 -82.49 3.50 20.68
N GLU A 98 -82.78 4.64 20.06
CA GLU A 98 -82.50 5.97 20.60
C GLU A 98 -83.40 6.30 21.81
N LEU A 99 -82.80 6.89 22.84
CA LEU A 99 -83.51 7.56 23.93
C LEU A 99 -83.21 9.05 23.93
N ILE A 100 -84.24 9.86 23.73
CA ILE A 100 -84.16 11.32 23.84
C ILE A 100 -84.72 11.75 25.20
N VAL A 101 -83.92 12.42 26.01
CA VAL A 101 -84.29 12.96 27.31
C VAL A 101 -84.21 14.48 27.23
N ASN A 102 -85.37 15.15 27.09
CA ASN A 102 -85.43 16.61 26.94
C ASN A 102 -85.03 17.41 28.21
N GLY A 103 -84.44 16.75 29.21
CA GLY A 103 -84.13 17.26 30.54
C GLY A 103 -83.01 16.43 31.18
N PRO A 104 -82.89 16.42 32.52
CA PRO A 104 -81.76 15.77 33.17
C PRO A 104 -81.88 14.24 33.17
N THR A 105 -80.75 13.57 32.93
CA THR A 105 -80.54 12.15 33.22
C THR A 105 -79.67 12.01 34.46
N THR A 106 -80.11 11.24 35.45
CA THR A 106 -79.36 10.97 36.68
C THR A 106 -79.32 9.47 36.96
N VAL A 107 -78.13 8.91 37.07
CA VAL A 107 -77.89 7.49 37.42
C VAL A 107 -77.24 7.45 38.80
N SER A 108 -77.80 6.70 39.76
CA SER A 108 -77.32 6.75 41.16
C SER A 108 -77.47 5.43 41.90
N GLY A 109 -76.58 5.17 42.85
CA GLY A 109 -76.66 4.01 43.73
C GLY A 109 -76.00 2.77 43.14
N ALA A 110 -75.47 1.92 44.02
CA ALA A 110 -74.67 0.76 43.67
C ALA A 110 -75.37 -0.18 42.68
N GLY A 111 -74.73 -0.42 41.54
CA GLY A 111 -75.19 -1.33 40.50
C GLY A 111 -76.22 -0.74 39.54
N SER A 112 -76.60 0.53 39.69
CA SER A 112 -77.49 1.18 38.73
C SER A 112 -76.73 1.49 37.45
N SER A 113 -77.27 1.16 36.29
CA SER A 113 -76.59 1.47 35.02
C SER A 113 -77.50 1.87 33.88
N ILE A 114 -76.90 2.54 32.90
CA ILE A 114 -77.42 2.62 31.54
C ILE A 114 -76.42 1.95 30.60
N VAL A 115 -76.90 1.09 29.71
CA VAL A 115 -76.12 0.36 28.72
C VAL A 115 -76.60 0.76 27.34
N ILE A 116 -75.71 1.37 26.57
CA ILE A 116 -75.97 1.87 25.22
C ILE A 116 -75.23 0.99 24.22
N TYR A 117 -75.99 0.33 23.36
CA TYR A 117 -75.55 -0.30 22.12
C TYR A 117 -75.97 0.61 20.96
N GLY A 118 -75.36 0.51 19.77
CA GLY A 118 -75.97 1.10 18.58
C GLY A 118 -74.99 1.69 17.56
N GLY A 119 -75.53 2.45 16.59
CA GLY A 119 -74.80 3.28 15.62
C GLY A 119 -75.19 4.76 15.71
N ASP A 120 -74.51 5.66 15.00
CA ASP A 120 -74.81 7.10 15.00
C ASP A 120 -76.10 7.39 14.16
N PRO A 121 -77.20 7.95 14.72
CA PRO A 121 -77.36 8.68 16.01
C PRO A 121 -78.07 7.91 17.17
N ASP A 122 -78.25 6.59 17.09
CA ASP A 122 -79.22 5.77 17.83
C ASP A 122 -78.88 5.41 19.32
N GLY A 123 -78.40 6.35 20.14
CA GLY A 123 -77.91 6.08 21.50
C GLY A 123 -78.71 6.70 22.67
N LEU A 124 -78.10 7.64 23.39
CA LEU A 124 -78.74 8.50 24.40
C LEU A 124 -78.50 9.96 24.03
N ASP A 125 -79.56 10.73 23.86
CA ASP A 125 -79.54 12.19 23.77
C ASP A 125 -80.14 12.75 25.08
N THR A 126 -79.41 13.62 25.78
CA THR A 126 -79.86 14.20 27.06
C THR A 126 -79.35 15.63 27.28
N ASN A 127 -80.09 16.47 28.02
CA ASN A 127 -79.59 17.83 28.32
C ASN A 127 -78.43 17.84 29.33
N THR A 128 -78.50 17.00 30.36
CA THR A 128 -77.44 16.81 31.38
C THR A 128 -77.34 15.34 31.74
N LEU A 129 -76.17 14.89 32.18
CA LEU A 129 -75.95 13.51 32.62
C LEU A 129 -75.15 13.47 33.92
N ASP A 130 -75.80 13.08 35.02
CA ASP A 130 -75.15 12.90 36.32
C ASP A 130 -74.93 11.40 36.61
N ILE A 131 -73.68 10.97 36.68
CA ILE A 131 -73.28 9.61 37.09
C ILE A 131 -72.83 9.64 38.55
N ASN A 132 -73.73 9.35 39.47
CA ASN A 132 -73.44 9.41 40.90
C ASN A 132 -72.79 8.12 41.44
N SER A 133 -72.31 8.18 42.69
CA SER A 133 -71.63 7.09 43.37
C SER A 133 -72.33 5.72 43.23
N GLY A 134 -71.57 4.72 42.79
CA GLY A 134 -72.00 3.33 42.58
C GLY A 134 -72.72 3.07 41.26
N ALA A 135 -72.97 4.09 40.44
CA ALA A 135 -73.65 3.97 39.16
C ALA A 135 -72.69 3.91 37.97
N SER A 136 -73.17 3.41 36.83
CA SER A 136 -72.37 3.33 35.60
C SER A 136 -73.13 3.73 34.34
N VAL A 137 -72.46 4.42 33.42
CA VAL A 137 -72.87 4.57 32.02
C VAL A 137 -71.93 3.71 31.18
N ILE A 138 -72.49 2.83 30.37
CA ILE A 138 -71.75 1.81 29.63
C ILE A 138 -72.04 1.97 28.13
N LEU A 139 -71.02 2.28 27.33
CA LEU A 139 -71.12 2.35 25.88
C LEU A 139 -70.53 1.06 25.29
N ASP A 140 -71.30 0.33 24.48
CA ASP A 140 -70.86 -0.93 23.91
C ASP A 140 -70.96 -0.98 22.39
N SER A 141 -69.88 -0.53 21.76
CA SER A 141 -69.66 -0.57 20.31
C SER A 141 -69.07 -1.89 19.82
N SER A 142 -69.00 -2.94 20.67
CA SER A 142 -68.50 -4.25 20.23
C SER A 142 -69.52 -5.07 19.41
N THR A 143 -70.73 -4.54 19.25
CA THR A 143 -71.85 -5.19 18.60
C THR A 143 -71.92 -4.86 17.11
N ALA A 144 -72.83 -5.52 16.37
CA ALA A 144 -72.94 -5.33 14.93
C ALA A 144 -73.61 -4.00 14.51
N GLN A 145 -74.13 -3.20 15.47
CA GLN A 145 -74.91 -2.00 15.17
C GLN A 145 -74.06 -0.75 14.89
N GLY A 146 -72.79 -0.71 15.33
CA GLY A 146 -71.89 0.41 15.08
C GLY A 146 -71.34 1.04 16.37
N THR A 147 -71.18 2.36 16.35
CA THR A 147 -70.68 3.17 17.47
C THR A 147 -71.84 3.56 18.41
N ALA A 148 -71.79 3.14 19.67
CA ALA A 148 -72.68 3.63 20.72
C ALA A 148 -72.40 5.12 20.98
N VAL A 149 -73.44 5.96 21.00
CA VAL A 149 -73.31 7.42 21.18
C VAL A 149 -74.05 7.89 22.42
N VAL A 150 -73.44 8.78 23.20
CA VAL A 150 -74.13 9.58 24.22
C VAL A 150 -73.93 11.05 23.89
N GLU A 151 -75.00 11.76 23.58
CA GLU A 151 -75.04 13.18 23.28
C GLU A 151 -75.53 13.96 24.50
N VAL A 152 -74.81 15.05 24.84
CA VAL A 152 -75.13 15.96 25.95
C VAL A 152 -75.26 17.39 25.42
N ASP A 153 -76.50 17.84 25.21
CA ASP A 153 -76.85 19.01 24.39
C ASP A 153 -76.61 20.39 25.05
N SER A 154 -76.97 20.55 26.32
CA SER A 154 -77.19 21.90 26.88
C SER A 154 -76.75 22.07 28.33
N GLY A 155 -75.94 21.14 28.83
CA GLY A 155 -75.41 21.13 30.18
C GLY A 155 -74.24 20.15 30.35
N ALA A 156 -73.85 19.90 31.61
CA ALA A 156 -72.66 19.10 31.88
C ALA A 156 -72.96 17.59 32.03
N LEU A 157 -72.02 16.78 31.57
CA LEU A 157 -71.78 15.42 32.02
C LEU A 157 -70.95 15.47 33.30
N PHE A 158 -71.56 15.15 34.44
CA PHE A 158 -70.89 15.10 35.73
C PHE A 158 -70.71 13.65 36.19
N ILE A 159 -69.46 13.22 36.29
CA ILE A 159 -69.12 11.91 36.87
C ILE A 159 -68.72 12.15 38.33
N ALA A 160 -69.58 11.79 39.28
CA ALA A 160 -69.29 12.01 40.70
C ALA A 160 -68.31 10.96 41.25
N ASP A 161 -67.74 11.20 42.43
CA ASP A 161 -66.95 10.21 43.18
C ASP A 161 -67.68 8.86 43.32
N GLY A 162 -67.04 7.80 42.84
CA GLY A 162 -67.57 6.44 42.75
C GLY A 162 -68.56 6.19 41.59
N GLY A 163 -68.86 7.18 40.76
CA GLY A 163 -69.56 7.02 39.49
C GLY A 163 -68.60 6.53 38.39
N THR A 164 -69.12 5.89 37.34
CA THR A 164 -68.27 5.31 36.28
C THR A 164 -68.85 5.55 34.88
N LEU A 165 -68.06 6.16 34.01
CA LEU A 165 -68.26 6.11 32.56
C LEU A 165 -67.34 5.04 31.98
N ARG A 166 -67.86 4.08 31.23
CA ARG A 166 -67.00 3.06 30.62
C ARG A 166 -67.46 2.59 29.25
N GLY A 167 -66.52 2.04 28.49
CA GLY A 167 -66.80 1.23 27.32
C GLY A 167 -66.13 1.69 26.04
N THR A 168 -66.73 1.39 24.90
CA THR A 168 -66.29 1.79 23.56
C THR A 168 -67.45 2.47 22.86
N GLY A 169 -67.23 3.64 22.27
CA GLY A 169 -68.29 4.49 21.74
C GLY A 169 -67.85 5.94 21.67
N ARG A 170 -68.81 6.85 21.54
CA ARG A 170 -68.59 8.29 21.40
C ARG A 170 -69.44 9.07 22.40
N ILE A 171 -68.84 10.06 23.04
CA ILE A 171 -69.53 11.07 23.85
C ILE A 171 -69.49 12.38 23.08
N ASP A 172 -70.67 12.88 22.72
CA ASP A 172 -70.85 14.13 21.99
C ASP A 172 -71.24 15.23 22.99
N LEU A 173 -70.37 16.21 23.18
CA LEU A 173 -70.55 17.30 24.14
C LEU A 173 -70.89 18.60 23.40
N GLU A 174 -72.12 19.08 23.49
CA GLU A 174 -72.50 20.38 22.94
C GLU A 174 -72.24 21.51 23.97
N GLY A 175 -71.58 22.58 23.52
CA GLY A 175 -71.25 23.73 24.37
C GLY A 175 -72.47 24.60 24.70
N ALA A 176 -72.51 25.17 25.92
CA ALA A 176 -73.49 26.19 26.27
C ALA A 176 -73.20 27.49 25.49
N GLY A 177 -73.96 27.74 24.43
CA GLY A 177 -73.61 28.72 23.39
C GLY A 177 -72.98 30.05 23.83
N GLY A 178 -71.84 30.38 23.21
CA GLY A 178 -71.20 31.70 23.25
C GLY A 178 -70.04 31.93 24.24
N VAL A 179 -69.71 30.98 25.13
CA VAL A 179 -68.55 31.05 26.06
C VAL A 179 -67.98 29.66 26.28
N ALA A 180 -66.65 29.53 26.40
CA ALA A 180 -65.99 28.28 26.80
C ALA A 180 -66.42 27.86 28.21
N THR A 181 -66.83 26.60 28.39
CA THR A 181 -67.34 26.05 29.66
C THR A 181 -67.06 24.57 29.80
N ASP A 182 -66.76 24.12 31.02
CA ASP A 182 -66.65 22.70 31.37
C ASP A 182 -68.00 22.01 31.19
N VAL A 183 -68.06 21.13 30.20
CA VAL A 183 -69.25 20.34 29.84
C VAL A 183 -69.06 18.86 30.17
N LEU A 184 -67.85 18.43 30.52
CA LEU A 184 -67.61 17.18 31.21
C LEU A 184 -66.70 17.45 32.40
N ILE A 185 -67.15 17.03 33.59
CA ILE A 185 -66.40 17.15 34.84
C ILE A 185 -66.30 15.76 35.46
N ASN A 186 -65.07 15.26 35.61
CA ASN A 186 -64.83 13.91 36.12
C ASN A 186 -64.27 13.92 37.56
N ASN A 187 -65.09 13.58 38.55
CA ASN A 187 -64.65 13.23 39.90
C ASN A 187 -64.67 11.70 40.13
N GLY A 188 -65.02 10.90 39.13
CA GLY A 188 -65.25 9.45 39.25
C GLY A 188 -64.26 8.65 38.42
N THR A 189 -64.76 7.62 37.73
CA THR A 189 -63.93 6.77 36.88
C THR A 189 -64.34 6.88 35.41
N ILE A 190 -63.39 7.17 34.52
CA ILE A 190 -63.54 6.95 33.07
C ILE A 190 -62.77 5.67 32.71
N THR A 191 -63.34 4.79 31.90
CA THR A 191 -62.69 3.55 31.49
C THR A 191 -62.92 3.25 30.02
N ALA A 192 -61.88 3.34 29.19
CA ALA A 192 -61.94 2.86 27.81
C ALA A 192 -61.93 1.31 27.81
N GLY A 193 -62.96 0.71 27.22
CA GLY A 193 -63.17 -0.74 27.15
C GLY A 193 -64.26 -1.29 28.08
N ASN A 194 -64.95 -2.34 27.61
CA ASN A 194 -66.05 -3.01 28.32
C ASN A 194 -65.65 -4.28 29.09
N GLY A 195 -64.41 -4.77 28.92
CA GLY A 195 -63.94 -6.03 29.48
C GLY A 195 -63.23 -5.91 30.83
N GLY A 196 -63.42 -6.90 31.71
CA GLY A 196 -62.47 -7.23 32.79
C GLY A 196 -61.55 -8.38 32.38
N PHE A 197 -60.57 -8.72 33.22
CA PHE A 197 -59.52 -9.76 33.06
C PHE A 197 -59.70 -10.72 31.85
N VAL A 198 -58.82 -10.59 30.84
CA VAL A 198 -58.98 -11.26 29.54
C VAL A 198 -57.84 -12.26 29.29
N LEU A 199 -58.18 -13.47 28.82
CA LEU A 199 -57.21 -14.54 28.45
C LEU A 199 -56.55 -14.32 27.07
N PHE A 200 -57.11 -13.42 26.26
CA PHE A 200 -56.65 -13.08 24.91
C PHE A 200 -56.70 -11.55 24.75
N ALA A 201 -55.95 -11.01 23.79
CA ALA A 201 -56.05 -9.60 23.42
C ALA A 201 -57.51 -9.23 23.12
N PRO A 202 -58.11 -8.25 23.81
CA PRO A 202 -59.44 -7.76 23.46
C PRO A 202 -59.37 -7.08 22.08
N PRO A 203 -60.46 -7.07 21.31
CA PRO A 203 -60.55 -6.30 20.07
C PRO A 203 -60.24 -4.82 20.31
N ALA A 204 -59.63 -4.17 19.32
CA ALA A 204 -59.39 -2.74 19.40
C ALA A 204 -60.71 -1.97 19.48
N GLY A 205 -60.78 -0.97 20.35
CA GLY A 205 -61.96 -0.15 20.55
C GLY A 205 -61.61 1.23 21.09
N THR A 206 -62.39 2.24 20.70
CA THR A 206 -62.18 3.63 21.08
C THR A 206 -63.34 4.10 21.93
N LEU A 207 -63.06 4.78 23.04
CA LEU A 207 -63.97 5.69 23.71
C LEU A 207 -63.57 7.11 23.31
N GLN A 208 -64.33 7.72 22.42
CA GLN A 208 -64.08 9.07 21.94
C GLN A 208 -64.93 10.06 22.73
N ILE A 209 -64.33 11.17 23.14
CA ILE A 209 -64.99 12.31 23.78
C ILE A 209 -64.74 13.51 22.88
N GLN A 210 -65.80 14.05 22.27
CA GLN A 210 -65.66 15.13 21.29
C GLN A 210 -66.66 16.26 21.51
N GLY A 211 -66.32 17.45 21.01
CA GLY A 211 -67.25 18.56 20.92
C GLY A 211 -68.22 18.36 19.75
N ALA A 212 -69.51 18.58 19.98
CA ALA A 212 -70.56 18.46 18.97
C ALA A 212 -71.33 19.77 18.76
N GLY A 213 -72.04 19.87 17.63
CA GLY A 213 -72.89 21.02 17.31
C GLY A 213 -72.15 22.29 16.87
N ALA A 214 -72.88 23.41 16.83
CA ALA A 214 -72.37 24.71 16.37
C ALA A 214 -71.39 25.37 17.36
N ASP A 215 -71.37 24.91 18.61
CA ASP A 215 -70.58 25.43 19.72
C ASP A 215 -69.49 24.44 20.18
N ALA A 216 -69.16 23.41 19.37
CA ALA A 216 -68.17 22.37 19.67
C ALA A 216 -66.83 22.92 20.21
N THR A 217 -66.35 24.04 19.67
CA THR A 217 -65.08 24.68 20.10
C THR A 217 -65.13 25.29 21.50
N ASN A 218 -66.31 25.43 22.09
CA ASN A 218 -66.53 25.99 23.43
C ASN A 218 -66.68 24.90 24.51
N ALA A 219 -66.79 23.63 24.14
CA ALA A 219 -66.77 22.52 25.09
C ALA A 219 -65.41 22.46 25.79
N ARG A 220 -65.41 22.23 27.12
CA ARG A 220 -64.21 21.95 27.92
C ARG A 220 -64.35 20.67 28.73
N PHE A 221 -63.23 20.02 28.97
CA PHE A 221 -63.09 18.76 29.69
C PHE A 221 -62.25 18.96 30.97
N ASP A 222 -62.90 18.85 32.13
CA ASP A 222 -62.26 18.83 33.45
C ASP A 222 -61.99 17.36 33.82
N TRP A 223 -60.71 17.04 33.96
CA TRP A 223 -60.23 15.66 34.11
C TRP A 223 -60.56 15.06 35.47
N ASP A 224 -60.48 15.87 36.52
CA ASP A 224 -60.36 15.34 37.88
C ASP A 224 -61.06 16.13 38.99
N GLY A 225 -61.73 17.22 38.59
CA GLY A 225 -62.54 18.08 39.42
C GLY A 225 -61.77 18.80 40.50
N THR A 226 -62.50 19.31 41.49
CA THR A 226 -61.88 20.06 42.59
C THR A 226 -61.59 19.16 43.79
N ALA A 227 -60.43 19.35 44.43
CA ALA A 227 -59.98 18.59 45.59
C ALA A 227 -61.07 18.31 46.67
N PRO A 228 -61.13 17.10 47.26
CA PRO A 228 -60.16 16.00 47.11
C PRO A 228 -60.26 15.29 45.75
N ILE A 229 -59.11 15.11 45.10
CA ILE A 229 -59.04 14.48 43.79
C ILE A 229 -59.25 12.97 43.97
N THR A 230 -60.28 12.44 43.30
CA THR A 230 -60.67 11.01 43.34
C THR A 230 -60.79 10.39 41.96
N ALA A 231 -60.50 11.18 40.92
CA ALA A 231 -60.66 10.77 39.55
C ALA A 231 -59.69 9.65 39.14
N VAL A 232 -60.22 8.68 38.42
CA VAL A 232 -59.48 7.55 37.87
C VAL A 232 -59.74 7.44 36.38
N ILE A 233 -58.68 7.22 35.61
CA ILE A 233 -58.77 6.90 34.18
C ILE A 233 -58.14 5.54 33.96
N ASN A 234 -58.88 4.63 33.33
CA ASN A 234 -58.36 3.33 32.93
C ASN A 234 -58.44 3.21 31.41
N VAL A 235 -57.30 3.09 30.75
CA VAL A 235 -57.26 2.72 29.32
C VAL A 235 -56.87 1.26 29.26
N ASN A 236 -57.88 0.40 29.09
CA ASN A 236 -57.68 -1.05 29.11
C ASN A 236 -56.88 -1.52 27.89
N GLY A 237 -56.40 -2.77 27.94
CA GLY A 237 -55.49 -3.27 26.92
C GLY A 237 -56.09 -3.20 25.51
N ASN A 238 -55.29 -2.78 24.53
CA ASN A 238 -55.71 -2.57 23.15
C ASN A 238 -56.91 -1.60 22.98
N GLN A 239 -57.17 -0.71 23.95
CA GLN A 239 -58.23 0.31 23.84
C GLN A 239 -57.64 1.70 23.69
N THR A 240 -58.41 2.60 23.07
CA THR A 240 -58.07 4.02 22.94
C THR A 240 -59.06 4.87 23.74
N LEU A 241 -58.55 5.77 24.58
CA LEU A 241 -59.30 6.92 25.07
C LEU A 241 -58.89 8.10 24.20
N ASP A 242 -59.83 8.61 23.42
CA ASP A 242 -59.62 9.68 22.44
C ASP A 242 -60.38 10.93 22.90
N VAL A 243 -59.68 12.03 23.16
CA VAL A 243 -60.26 13.25 23.72
C VAL A 243 -59.99 14.45 22.81
N ASP A 244 -61.03 14.84 22.08
CA ASP A 244 -61.07 15.93 21.10
C ASP A 244 -61.59 17.25 21.70
N VAL A 245 -61.40 17.44 23.01
CA VAL A 245 -61.94 18.59 23.75
C VAL A 245 -60.85 19.20 24.63
N ASP A 246 -60.74 20.53 24.57
CA ASP A 246 -59.76 21.31 25.34
C ASP A 246 -60.02 21.22 26.85
N THR A 247 -58.95 21.18 27.64
CA THR A 247 -59.02 21.06 29.11
C THR A 247 -59.06 22.43 29.81
N ASP A 248 -59.01 23.54 29.05
CA ASP A 248 -58.93 24.92 29.55
C ASP A 248 -57.77 25.17 30.55
N GLY A 249 -56.71 24.36 30.47
CA GLY A 249 -55.58 24.41 31.39
C GLY A 249 -55.82 23.71 32.73
N ASP A 250 -56.89 22.92 32.86
CA ASP A 250 -57.03 21.95 33.94
C ASP A 250 -55.90 20.90 33.85
N ALA A 251 -55.26 20.63 34.98
CA ALA A 251 -54.06 19.81 35.08
C ALA A 251 -54.37 18.50 35.79
N TRP A 252 -53.88 17.39 35.25
CA TRP A 252 -54.11 16.06 35.81
C TRP A 252 -53.40 15.85 37.16
N SER A 253 -54.24 15.65 38.18
CA SER A 253 -53.95 15.31 39.58
C SER A 253 -54.53 13.95 40.00
N GLY A 254 -55.24 13.23 39.12
CA GLY A 254 -55.85 11.91 39.38
C GLY A 254 -54.93 10.69 39.21
N THR A 255 -55.52 9.49 39.12
CA THR A 255 -54.79 8.22 38.82
C THR A 255 -55.15 7.66 37.46
N MET A 256 -54.17 7.59 36.56
CA MET A 256 -54.31 7.06 35.21
C MET A 256 -53.62 5.69 35.13
N ASN A 257 -54.31 4.69 34.60
CA ASN A 257 -53.79 3.34 34.43
C ASN A 257 -53.81 3.01 32.93
N LEU A 258 -52.63 2.80 32.35
CA LEU A 258 -52.45 2.47 30.95
C LEU A 258 -52.02 1.00 30.83
N SER A 259 -52.83 0.21 30.13
CA SER A 259 -52.61 -1.22 29.94
C SER A 259 -51.83 -1.53 28.66
N THR A 260 -51.40 -2.78 28.47
CA THR A 260 -50.75 -3.24 27.23
C THR A 260 -51.50 -2.84 25.95
N GLY A 261 -50.82 -2.18 25.01
CA GLY A 261 -51.37 -1.72 23.75
C GLY A 261 -52.46 -0.65 23.86
N SER A 262 -52.64 -0.04 25.03
CA SER A 262 -53.60 1.05 25.21
C SER A 262 -53.08 2.36 24.62
N THR A 263 -53.98 3.27 24.25
CA THR A 263 -53.62 4.59 23.73
C THR A 263 -54.45 5.67 24.44
N LEU A 264 -53.80 6.65 25.03
CA LEU A 264 -54.41 7.95 25.35
C LEU A 264 -54.10 8.89 24.18
N ASP A 265 -55.13 9.37 23.48
CA ASP A 265 -55.00 10.32 22.39
C ASP A 265 -55.68 11.64 22.78
N MET A 266 -54.94 12.75 22.62
CA MET A 266 -55.35 14.08 23.06
C MET A 266 -55.25 15.07 21.90
N GLU A 267 -56.35 15.65 21.43
CA GLU A 267 -56.28 16.63 20.34
C GLU A 267 -55.66 17.97 20.79
N HIS A 268 -55.82 18.33 22.06
CA HIS A 268 -55.41 19.63 22.62
C HIS A 268 -54.31 19.47 23.68
N THR A 269 -53.50 20.52 23.85
CA THR A 269 -52.41 20.52 24.83
C THR A 269 -52.95 20.36 26.25
N TRP A 270 -52.31 19.50 27.04
CA TRP A 270 -52.73 19.21 28.41
C TRP A 270 -51.55 19.22 29.37
N SER A 271 -51.80 19.14 30.67
CA SER A 271 -50.74 19.18 31.67
C SER A 271 -51.02 18.22 32.84
N MET A 272 -49.96 17.85 33.54
CA MET A 272 -49.97 17.03 34.75
C MET A 272 -49.21 17.76 35.85
N ASP A 273 -49.77 17.80 37.06
CA ASP A 273 -49.19 18.54 38.21
C ASP A 273 -48.96 17.68 39.46
N SER A 274 -49.92 16.85 39.87
CA SER A 274 -49.77 15.95 41.03
C SER A 274 -50.32 14.55 40.80
N GLY A 275 -50.71 14.24 39.57
CA GLY A 275 -51.33 12.97 39.21
C GLY A 275 -50.36 11.79 39.23
N THR A 276 -50.89 10.61 38.96
CA THR A 276 -50.12 9.38 38.76
C THR A 276 -50.48 8.74 37.43
N ILE A 277 -49.49 8.31 36.65
CA ILE A 277 -49.64 7.46 35.47
C ILE A 277 -48.96 6.12 35.79
N ASN A 278 -49.76 5.06 35.91
CA ASN A 278 -49.28 3.69 36.07
C ASN A 278 -49.35 2.99 34.73
N VAL A 279 -48.21 2.47 34.27
CA VAL A 279 -48.10 1.70 33.03
C VAL A 279 -47.97 0.23 33.41
N ASN A 280 -48.84 -0.62 32.83
CA ASN A 280 -48.76 -2.06 33.00
C ASN A 280 -48.96 -2.74 31.64
N THR A 281 -47.87 -3.20 31.01
CA THR A 281 -47.93 -3.76 29.65
C THR A 281 -47.55 -5.23 29.54
N ALA A 282 -47.84 -6.00 30.59
CA ALA A 282 -47.80 -7.45 30.54
C ALA A 282 -48.61 -8.01 29.34
N ALA A 283 -48.07 -9.02 28.65
CA ALA A 283 -48.76 -9.65 27.53
C ALA A 283 -50.08 -10.32 27.95
N PHE A 284 -51.05 -10.38 27.03
CA PHE A 284 -52.33 -11.05 27.29
C PHE A 284 -52.14 -12.55 27.56
N GLY A 285 -52.65 -13.05 28.69
CA GLY A 285 -52.58 -14.50 29.00
C GLY A 285 -52.90 -14.89 30.44
N ALA A 286 -52.75 -16.18 30.76
CA ALA A 286 -52.91 -16.71 32.10
C ALA A 286 -51.69 -16.35 32.96
N ILE A 287 -51.79 -15.27 33.73
CA ILE A 287 -50.76 -14.84 34.68
C ILE A 287 -50.70 -15.85 35.84
N ILE A 288 -49.52 -16.45 36.07
CA ILE A 288 -49.24 -17.17 37.31
C ILE A 288 -48.87 -16.09 38.33
N ILE A 289 -49.53 -16.05 39.49
CA ILE A 289 -49.22 -15.07 40.54
C ILE A 289 -47.71 -15.10 40.83
N GLY A 290 -47.01 -14.02 40.48
CA GLY A 290 -45.57 -13.85 40.66
C GLY A 290 -44.68 -14.15 39.45
N GLN A 291 -45.22 -14.52 38.27
CA GLN A 291 -44.50 -14.57 36.98
C GLN A 291 -45.46 -14.28 35.80
N ASP A 292 -45.19 -13.23 35.03
CA ASP A 292 -45.80 -12.99 33.70
C ASP A 292 -44.85 -13.51 32.61
N PRO A 293 -45.30 -14.27 31.61
CA PRO A 293 -44.36 -14.96 30.73
C PRO A 293 -43.74 -14.15 29.58
N ASN A 294 -44.23 -12.94 29.20
CA ASN A 294 -43.67 -12.12 28.10
C ASN A 294 -44.12 -10.64 28.12
N PRO A 295 -43.33 -9.69 27.58
CA PRO A 295 -43.75 -8.31 27.33
C PRO A 295 -44.85 -8.21 26.25
N GLY A 296 -45.84 -7.35 26.47
CA GLY A 296 -46.91 -7.01 25.52
C GLY A 296 -46.61 -5.72 24.73
N PRO A 297 -47.51 -5.31 23.81
CA PRO A 297 -47.39 -4.00 23.14
C PRO A 297 -47.37 -2.83 24.14
N ALA A 298 -46.64 -1.76 23.79
CA ALA A 298 -46.51 -0.56 24.61
C ALA A 298 -47.84 0.18 24.79
N ALA A 299 -48.02 0.79 25.97
CA ALA A 299 -49.02 1.82 26.16
C ALA A 299 -48.54 3.10 25.47
N THR A 300 -49.45 3.84 24.85
CA THR A 300 -49.11 5.02 24.04
C THR A 300 -49.79 6.28 24.58
N ILE A 301 -49.05 7.38 24.68
CA ILE A 301 -49.60 8.74 24.81
C ILE A 301 -49.36 9.42 23.46
N ALA A 302 -50.44 9.85 22.81
CA ALA A 302 -50.45 10.41 21.47
C ALA A 302 -51.19 11.76 21.44
N GLY A 303 -51.06 12.45 20.30
CA GLY A 303 -51.74 13.71 20.03
C GLY A 303 -50.87 14.94 20.36
N ALA A 304 -51.48 15.94 20.98
CA ALA A 304 -50.88 17.24 21.27
C ALA A 304 -49.82 17.19 22.39
N SER A 305 -48.95 18.21 22.40
CA SER A 305 -47.89 18.36 23.41
C SER A 305 -48.45 18.50 24.82
N TRP A 306 -47.74 17.98 25.80
CA TRP A 306 -48.13 18.06 27.21
C TRP A 306 -46.97 18.38 28.14
N SER A 307 -47.30 18.93 29.30
CA SER A 307 -46.29 19.33 30.29
C SER A 307 -46.48 18.62 31.62
N MET A 308 -45.37 18.17 32.23
CA MET A 308 -45.35 17.57 33.56
C MET A 308 -44.63 18.52 34.53
N SER A 309 -45.38 19.10 35.48
CA SER A 309 -44.83 20.00 36.51
C SER A 309 -44.65 19.32 37.87
N GLY A 310 -45.21 18.12 38.02
CA GLY A 310 -45.10 17.26 39.19
C GLY A 310 -45.82 15.92 38.95
N GLY A 311 -46.11 15.18 40.02
CA GLY A 311 -46.74 13.86 39.93
C GLY A 311 -45.76 12.73 39.62
N THR A 312 -46.26 11.55 39.23
CA THR A 312 -45.44 10.34 39.04
C THR A 312 -45.84 9.52 37.82
N ILE A 313 -44.88 9.14 36.98
CA ILE A 313 -45.01 8.11 35.95
C ILE A 313 -44.30 6.85 36.46
N THR A 314 -44.94 5.67 36.37
CA THR A 314 -44.35 4.41 36.82
C THR A 314 -44.52 3.30 35.79
N LEU A 315 -43.38 2.75 35.34
CA LEU A 315 -43.24 1.45 34.69
C LEU A 315 -42.60 0.54 35.73
N ALA A 316 -43.31 -0.48 36.21
CA ALA A 316 -43.00 -1.16 37.47
C ALA A 316 -42.05 -2.34 37.33
N ASP A 317 -41.98 -2.95 36.15
CA ASP A 317 -41.07 -4.06 35.85
C ASP A 317 -40.59 -4.03 34.40
N SER A 318 -39.73 -5.00 34.04
CA SER A 318 -39.07 -5.03 32.74
C SER A 318 -39.97 -5.33 31.54
N TRP A 319 -41.23 -5.69 31.77
CA TRP A 319 -42.21 -5.94 30.71
C TRP A 319 -43.06 -4.72 30.39
N ASP A 320 -43.01 -3.70 31.26
CA ASP A 320 -43.75 -2.47 31.07
C ASP A 320 -43.09 -1.60 30.01
N SER A 321 -43.89 -0.99 29.14
CA SER A 321 -43.41 -0.11 28.10
C SER A 321 -44.37 1.04 27.83
N LEU A 322 -43.81 2.24 27.76
CA LEU A 322 -44.53 3.49 27.49
C LEU A 322 -43.96 4.14 26.25
N GLN A 323 -44.82 4.40 25.27
CA GLN A 323 -44.51 5.08 24.03
C GLN A 323 -45.09 6.49 24.06
N LEU A 324 -44.24 7.48 23.79
CA LEU A 324 -44.61 8.89 23.69
C LEU A 324 -44.59 9.28 22.21
N ASP A 325 -45.77 9.36 21.61
CA ASP A 325 -46.01 9.87 20.26
C ASP A 325 -46.36 11.37 20.26
N SER A 326 -46.43 11.98 21.46
CA SER A 326 -46.70 13.40 21.71
C SER A 326 -45.51 14.06 22.41
N GLU A 327 -45.25 15.34 22.11
CA GLU A 327 -44.16 16.11 22.71
C GLU A 327 -44.36 16.29 24.23
N LEU A 328 -43.31 16.07 25.03
CA LEU A 328 -43.31 16.20 26.49
C LEU A 328 -42.36 17.31 26.94
N THR A 329 -42.84 18.23 27.78
CA THR A 329 -41.98 19.12 28.57
C THR A 329 -42.16 18.85 30.06
N ALA A 330 -41.21 18.16 30.69
CA ALA A 330 -41.21 17.85 32.11
C ALA A 330 -40.29 18.81 32.88
N THR A 331 -40.86 19.61 33.77
CA THR A 331 -40.12 20.55 34.64
C THR A 331 -40.10 20.14 36.11
N GLY A 332 -40.85 19.09 36.48
CA GLY A 332 -40.91 18.57 37.84
C GLY A 332 -41.65 17.23 37.93
N GLY A 333 -41.49 16.53 39.05
CA GLY A 333 -42.14 15.24 39.33
C GLY A 333 -41.17 14.07 39.25
N THR A 334 -41.68 12.84 39.20
CA THR A 334 -40.88 11.61 39.22
C THR A 334 -41.24 10.69 38.04
N ILE A 335 -40.24 10.19 37.34
CA ILE A 335 -40.37 9.14 36.31
C ILE A 335 -39.63 7.91 36.82
N ASN A 336 -40.36 6.84 37.12
CA ASN A 336 -39.76 5.56 37.52
C ASN A 336 -39.87 4.58 36.35
N ASN A 337 -38.76 4.36 35.67
CA ASN A 337 -38.67 3.42 34.56
C ASN A 337 -37.97 2.13 35.03
N ALA A 338 -38.70 1.03 35.18
CA ALA A 338 -38.11 -0.31 35.33
C ALA A 338 -38.23 -1.17 34.06
N GLY A 339 -38.86 -0.63 33.01
CA GLY A 339 -39.15 -1.27 31.74
C GLY A 339 -38.59 -0.48 30.56
N THR A 340 -39.36 -0.24 29.50
CA THR A 340 -38.89 0.49 28.31
C THR A 340 -39.67 1.78 28.08
N MET A 341 -38.98 2.92 28.02
CA MET A 341 -39.57 4.16 27.52
C MET A 341 -39.18 4.41 26.07
N ILE A 342 -40.17 4.67 25.21
CA ILE A 342 -40.02 4.87 23.77
C ILE A 342 -40.43 6.30 23.43
N PHE A 343 -39.52 7.08 22.87
CA PHE A 343 -39.74 8.48 22.49
C PHE A 343 -39.84 8.61 20.97
N ASN A 344 -41.06 8.73 20.46
CA ASN A 344 -41.34 9.01 19.04
C ASN A 344 -41.58 10.48 18.74
N ALA A 345 -41.73 11.30 19.79
CA ALA A 345 -41.82 12.74 19.74
C ALA A 345 -40.78 13.37 20.70
N ASN A 346 -40.54 14.67 20.52
CA ASN A 346 -39.53 15.38 21.32
C ASN A 346 -39.87 15.35 22.81
N ALA A 347 -38.86 15.23 23.66
CA ALA A 347 -39.02 15.27 25.11
C ALA A 347 -37.94 16.12 25.77
N ASP A 348 -38.34 17.11 26.55
CA ASP A 348 -37.47 17.91 27.40
C ASP A 348 -37.71 17.52 28.86
N ILE A 349 -36.78 16.80 29.47
CA ILE A 349 -36.81 16.38 30.88
C ILE A 349 -35.81 17.24 31.65
N GLY A 350 -36.30 18.30 32.29
CA GLY A 350 -35.47 19.29 32.98
C GLY A 350 -35.07 18.91 34.40
N SER A 351 -34.14 19.68 34.97
CA SER A 351 -33.50 19.46 36.29
C SER A 351 -34.39 19.45 37.53
N GLY A 352 -35.68 19.74 37.39
CA GLY A 352 -36.66 19.55 38.45
C GLY A 352 -37.26 18.14 38.52
N VAL A 353 -37.00 17.29 37.52
CA VAL A 353 -37.54 15.94 37.40
C VAL A 353 -36.58 14.92 38.02
N ASP A 354 -37.14 13.97 38.76
CA ASP A 354 -36.44 12.80 39.29
C ASP A 354 -36.68 11.62 38.34
N PHE A 355 -35.78 11.43 37.37
CA PHE A 355 -35.88 10.37 36.36
C PHE A 355 -35.01 9.17 36.74
N ASN A 356 -35.65 8.12 37.24
CA ASN A 356 -35.02 6.90 37.74
C ASN A 356 -35.12 5.74 36.74
N MET A 357 -33.98 5.16 36.37
CA MET A 357 -33.89 3.84 35.72
C MET A 357 -33.86 2.74 36.80
N SER A 358 -35.01 2.43 37.38
CA SER A 358 -35.13 1.67 38.64
C SER A 358 -35.07 0.13 38.53
N GLY A 359 -35.15 -0.44 37.32
CA GLY A 359 -35.08 -1.88 37.04
C GLY A 359 -33.73 -2.31 36.45
N ASN A 360 -33.47 -3.62 36.43
CA ASN A 360 -32.24 -4.20 35.85
C ASN A 360 -32.22 -4.22 34.32
N GLU A 361 -33.39 -4.20 33.68
CA GLU A 361 -33.56 -4.19 32.23
C GLU A 361 -34.16 -2.85 31.75
N SER A 362 -34.07 -1.80 32.58
CA SER A 362 -34.59 -0.47 32.26
C SER A 362 -33.96 0.01 30.96
N SER A 363 -34.77 0.41 29.99
CA SER A 363 -34.32 0.68 28.62
C SER A 363 -34.94 1.96 28.07
N LEU A 364 -34.23 2.58 27.13
CA LEU A 364 -34.69 3.75 26.36
C LEU A 364 -34.67 3.43 24.87
N VAL A 365 -35.70 3.87 24.15
CA VAL A 365 -35.73 3.87 22.67
C VAL A 365 -36.01 5.28 22.20
N VAL A 366 -35.09 5.87 21.45
CA VAL A 366 -35.09 7.28 21.06
C VAL A 366 -35.22 7.38 19.55
N ASN A 367 -36.38 7.88 19.09
CA ASN A 367 -36.72 8.11 17.68
C ASN A 367 -36.92 9.60 17.36
N ALA A 368 -36.74 10.48 18.35
CA ALA A 368 -36.87 11.94 18.28
C ALA A 368 -35.82 12.63 19.16
N VAL A 369 -35.87 13.95 19.32
CA VAL A 369 -34.93 14.68 20.19
C VAL A 369 -35.37 14.56 21.65
N VAL A 370 -34.53 13.97 22.48
CA VAL A 370 -34.76 13.76 23.92
C VAL A 370 -33.62 14.42 24.69
N ASN A 371 -33.95 15.47 25.44
CA ASN A 371 -33.02 16.19 26.30
C ASN A 371 -33.29 15.78 27.75
N ILE A 372 -32.27 15.27 28.45
CA ILE A 372 -32.34 14.89 29.87
C ILE A 372 -31.32 15.73 30.63
N ASP A 373 -31.81 16.79 31.28
CA ASP A 373 -31.03 17.70 32.14
C ASP A 373 -31.33 17.37 33.60
N THR A 374 -31.21 16.10 34.01
CA THR A 374 -31.42 15.69 35.40
C THR A 374 -30.06 15.46 36.08
N PRO A 375 -29.69 16.24 37.13
CA PRO A 375 -28.32 16.25 37.67
C PRO A 375 -27.79 14.93 38.23
N ASP A 376 -28.68 14.00 38.55
CA ASP A 376 -28.42 12.68 39.13
C ASP A 376 -28.97 11.55 38.24
N PHE A 377 -29.10 11.79 36.94
CA PHE A 377 -29.52 10.74 36.00
C PHE A 377 -28.54 9.56 36.04
N GLU A 378 -29.12 8.36 36.06
CA GLU A 378 -28.40 7.09 36.08
C GLU A 378 -28.90 6.27 34.89
N LEU A 379 -28.11 6.21 33.81
CA LEU A 379 -28.54 5.53 32.58
C LEU A 379 -28.60 4.01 32.75
N ASP A 380 -27.69 3.45 33.55
CA ASP A 380 -27.42 2.01 33.65
C ASP A 380 -28.52 1.23 34.37
N GLY A 381 -29.24 1.94 35.23
CA GLY A 381 -30.21 1.38 36.15
C GLY A 381 -29.65 0.33 37.11
N VAL A 382 -30.52 -0.53 37.66
CA VAL A 382 -30.13 -1.43 38.77
C VAL A 382 -29.50 -2.72 38.24
N GLY A 383 -28.19 -2.71 38.01
CA GLY A 383 -27.41 -3.90 37.66
C GLY A 383 -27.10 -4.08 36.16
N ALA A 384 -27.27 -3.03 35.36
CA ALA A 384 -26.67 -2.87 34.03
C ALA A 384 -26.95 -3.99 33.01
N LEU A 385 -28.21 -4.41 32.87
CA LEU A 385 -28.66 -5.33 31.79
C LEU A 385 -29.63 -4.68 30.82
N GLY A 386 -29.89 -3.38 30.97
CA GLY A 386 -30.76 -2.61 30.09
C GLY A 386 -30.08 -2.26 28.75
N THR A 387 -30.85 -1.65 27.85
CA THR A 387 -30.33 -1.16 26.57
C THR A 387 -30.83 0.23 26.24
N THR A 388 -30.01 1.03 25.57
CA THR A 388 -30.41 2.33 25.03
C THR A 388 -30.28 2.29 23.53
N THR A 389 -31.39 2.44 22.81
CA THR A 389 -31.41 2.45 21.35
C THR A 389 -31.71 3.84 20.84
N VAL A 390 -30.81 4.44 20.07
CA VAL A 390 -31.02 5.72 19.38
C VAL A 390 -31.11 5.45 17.88
N ASN A 391 -32.31 5.55 17.32
CA ASN A 391 -32.55 5.27 15.91
C ASN A 391 -32.37 6.51 15.04
N LEU A 392 -32.42 6.32 13.72
CA LEU A 392 -32.33 7.39 12.72
C LEU A 392 -33.29 8.54 13.02
N GLY A 393 -32.74 9.75 13.18
CA GLY A 393 -33.49 10.96 13.52
C GLY A 393 -33.66 11.20 15.02
N GLY A 394 -33.30 10.23 15.87
CA GLY A 394 -33.20 10.37 17.31
C GLY A 394 -31.92 11.06 17.75
N VAL A 395 -32.04 11.92 18.76
CA VAL A 395 -30.91 12.54 19.47
C VAL A 395 -31.18 12.35 20.96
N LEU A 396 -30.27 11.69 21.65
CA LEU A 396 -30.27 11.61 23.11
C LEU A 396 -29.20 12.57 23.63
N ASP A 397 -29.64 13.70 24.18
CA ASP A 397 -28.80 14.72 24.80
C ASP A 397 -28.88 14.58 26.32
N LEU A 398 -27.76 14.21 26.93
CA LEU A 398 -27.61 14.03 28.37
C LEU A 398 -26.76 15.16 28.96
N ASP A 399 -27.37 16.04 29.74
CA ASP A 399 -26.67 17.07 30.54
C ASP A 399 -26.59 16.58 32.00
N LEU A 400 -25.48 15.93 32.32
CA LEU A 400 -25.26 15.23 33.59
C LEU A 400 -24.59 16.16 34.62
N GLY A 401 -25.21 16.24 35.80
CA GLY A 401 -24.77 17.08 36.90
C GLY A 401 -23.83 16.39 37.89
N VAL A 402 -23.52 17.10 38.99
CA VAL A 402 -22.71 16.54 40.07
C VAL A 402 -23.49 15.42 40.79
N GLY A 403 -23.07 14.18 40.60
CA GLY A 403 -23.64 13.00 41.25
C GLY A 403 -24.41 12.05 40.35
N ALA A 404 -24.56 12.38 39.06
CA ALA A 404 -24.93 11.42 38.01
C ALA A 404 -23.84 10.34 37.86
N ASP A 405 -24.21 9.20 37.29
CA ASP A 405 -23.22 8.21 36.86
C ASP A 405 -22.68 8.58 35.49
N GLU A 406 -21.38 8.81 35.45
CA GLU A 406 -20.63 9.15 34.25
C GLU A 406 -19.91 7.89 33.70
N ASN A 407 -20.10 6.71 34.31
CA ASN A 407 -19.52 5.44 33.92
C ASN A 407 -20.62 4.48 33.45
N PHE A 408 -20.95 4.55 32.17
CA PHE A 408 -22.01 3.74 31.58
C PHE A 408 -21.62 2.25 31.51
N GLU A 409 -22.33 1.42 32.26
CA GLU A 409 -22.28 -0.04 32.26
C GLU A 409 -23.31 -0.67 31.29
N HIS A 410 -24.01 0.17 30.53
CA HIS A 410 -25.16 -0.16 29.70
C HIS A 410 -24.83 -0.37 28.21
N ASP A 411 -25.56 -1.29 27.53
CA ASP A 411 -25.41 -1.47 26.09
C ASP A 411 -26.16 -0.39 25.30
N ILE A 412 -25.46 0.28 24.38
CA ILE A 412 -26.00 1.38 23.56
C ILE A 412 -25.98 1.00 22.08
N PHE A 413 -27.15 1.04 21.44
CA PHE A 413 -27.34 0.81 20.01
C PHE A 413 -27.61 2.12 19.29
N LEU A 414 -26.71 2.52 18.40
CA LEU A 414 -26.85 3.72 17.57
C LEU A 414 -27.20 3.30 16.13
N ASN A 415 -28.49 3.32 15.78
CA ASN A 415 -29.01 2.92 14.48
C ASN A 415 -29.26 4.14 13.57
N GLY A 416 -28.26 5.01 13.40
CA GLY A 416 -28.36 6.28 12.68
C GLY A 416 -28.69 7.50 13.54
N GLY A 417 -28.72 7.33 14.87
CA GLY A 417 -29.00 8.38 15.84
C GLY A 417 -27.74 9.04 16.42
N GLU A 418 -27.96 10.01 17.31
CA GLU A 418 -26.90 10.76 17.99
C GLU A 418 -26.99 10.60 19.52
N LEU A 419 -25.85 10.33 20.14
CA LEU A 419 -25.65 10.42 21.58
C LEU A 419 -24.77 11.64 21.86
N ASP A 420 -25.29 12.60 22.63
CA ASP A 420 -24.55 13.78 23.10
C ASP A 420 -24.51 13.73 24.63
N VAL A 421 -23.32 13.79 25.22
CA VAL A 421 -23.12 13.69 26.67
C VAL A 421 -22.26 14.84 27.16
N THR A 422 -22.84 15.66 28.03
CA THR A 422 -22.17 16.74 28.73
C THR A 422 -22.13 16.41 30.23
N THR A 423 -20.97 16.58 30.86
CA THR A 423 -20.78 16.34 32.29
C THR A 423 -20.11 17.53 32.98
N THR A 424 -20.10 17.55 34.31
CA THR A 424 -19.54 18.68 35.07
C THR A 424 -18.01 18.73 35.13
N ASP A 425 -17.35 17.61 34.85
CA ASP A 425 -15.89 17.47 34.89
C ASP A 425 -15.26 17.24 33.50
N ASN A 426 -16.08 17.34 32.43
CA ASN A 426 -15.72 17.21 31.02
C ASN A 426 -15.26 15.80 30.59
N ASN A 427 -15.81 14.78 31.24
CA ASN A 427 -15.48 13.39 30.97
C ASN A 427 -16.64 12.44 31.26
N TRP A 428 -16.77 11.38 30.45
CA TRP A 428 -17.63 10.22 30.71
C TRP A 428 -16.99 8.95 30.15
N GLU A 429 -17.42 7.80 30.65
CA GLU A 429 -16.81 6.49 30.41
C GLU A 429 -17.86 5.49 29.92
N LEU A 430 -17.49 4.69 28.91
CA LEU A 430 -18.14 3.41 28.63
C LEU A 430 -17.35 2.33 29.36
N ASN A 431 -17.93 1.71 30.38
CA ASN A 431 -17.27 0.71 31.20
C ASN A 431 -16.85 -0.52 30.37
N SER A 432 -15.83 -1.23 30.82
CA SER A 432 -15.34 -2.49 30.24
C SER A 432 -16.38 -3.62 30.08
N ILE A 433 -17.54 -3.52 30.72
CA ILE A 433 -18.63 -4.51 30.59
C ILE A 433 -19.74 -4.08 29.62
N ALA A 434 -19.67 -2.86 29.12
CA ALA A 434 -20.66 -2.24 28.25
C ALA A 434 -20.20 -2.23 26.79
N SER A 435 -21.14 -1.99 25.88
CA SER A 435 -20.83 -1.87 24.47
C SER A 435 -21.58 -0.74 23.77
N ILE A 436 -20.95 -0.16 22.75
CA ILE A 436 -21.62 0.69 21.77
C ILE A 436 -21.64 -0.04 20.42
N THR A 437 -22.83 -0.25 19.86
CA THR A 437 -23.01 -0.83 18.53
C THR A 437 -23.65 0.18 17.58
N ALA A 438 -22.94 0.56 16.52
CA ALA A 438 -23.50 1.31 15.40
C ALA A 438 -23.92 0.35 14.27
N ASP A 439 -25.22 0.34 13.93
CA ASP A 439 -25.82 -0.58 12.96
C ASP A 439 -26.88 0.14 12.08
N ALA A 440 -27.62 -0.63 11.27
CA ALA A 440 -28.71 -0.24 10.39
C ALA A 440 -28.32 0.49 9.09
N GLY A 441 -27.03 0.60 8.77
CA GLY A 441 -26.54 1.14 7.50
C GLY A 441 -26.60 2.66 7.39
N GLU A 442 -26.77 3.34 8.53
CA GLU A 442 -26.91 4.79 8.63
C GLU A 442 -25.68 5.42 9.31
N THR A 443 -25.66 6.75 9.43
CA THR A 443 -24.60 7.47 10.15
C THR A 443 -25.03 7.79 11.57
N SER A 444 -24.33 7.20 12.54
CA SER A 444 -24.47 7.47 13.97
C SER A 444 -23.42 8.45 14.46
N ARG A 445 -23.71 9.16 15.57
CA ARG A 445 -22.82 10.17 16.16
C ARG A 445 -22.66 10.00 17.66
N ILE A 446 -21.45 10.25 18.15
CA ILE A 446 -21.14 10.48 19.56
C ILE A 446 -20.49 11.85 19.67
N ASN A 447 -21.15 12.76 20.39
CA ASN A 447 -20.73 14.15 20.61
C ASN A 447 -20.66 14.46 22.11
N GLY A 448 -20.29 15.69 22.44
CA GLY A 448 -20.19 16.17 23.81
C GLY A 448 -18.76 16.30 24.29
N GLU A 449 -18.52 15.87 25.52
CA GLU A 449 -17.23 16.00 26.21
C GLU A 449 -16.30 14.81 25.98
N THR A 450 -15.22 14.67 26.76
CA THR A 450 -14.24 13.59 26.59
C THR A 450 -14.89 12.23 26.83
N PHE A 451 -14.73 11.31 25.88
CA PHE A 451 -15.25 9.95 25.91
C PHE A 451 -14.14 8.93 26.21
N GLN A 452 -14.17 8.31 27.38
CA GLN A 452 -13.33 7.16 27.72
C GLN A 452 -13.99 5.86 27.24
N ALA A 453 -13.43 5.27 26.19
CA ALA A 453 -13.92 4.02 25.63
C ALA A 453 -13.22 2.83 26.28
N ASN A 454 -13.72 2.32 27.42
CA ASN A 454 -13.14 1.15 28.09
C ASN A 454 -13.83 -0.17 27.69
N GLY A 455 -15.10 -0.08 27.28
CA GLY A 455 -15.90 -1.17 26.71
C GLY A 455 -15.71 -1.37 25.21
N ASP A 456 -16.56 -2.23 24.65
CA ASP A 456 -16.47 -2.66 23.25
C ASP A 456 -17.18 -1.67 22.31
N ILE A 457 -16.61 -1.45 21.13
CA ILE A 457 -17.23 -0.63 20.08
C ILE A 457 -17.35 -1.46 18.80
N THR A 458 -18.57 -1.66 18.31
CA THR A 458 -18.82 -2.37 17.05
C THR A 458 -19.49 -1.44 16.04
N VAL A 459 -18.95 -1.35 14.82
CA VAL A 459 -19.58 -0.67 13.68
C VAL A 459 -19.90 -1.70 12.62
N THR A 460 -21.18 -2.03 12.45
CA THR A 460 -21.67 -3.11 11.60
C THR A 460 -22.77 -2.64 10.64
N GLY A 461 -23.31 -3.53 9.82
CA GLY A 461 -24.46 -3.24 8.95
C GLY A 461 -24.20 -2.27 7.78
N ASN A 462 -22.94 -2.02 7.41
CA ASN A 462 -22.53 -0.94 6.49
C ASN A 462 -22.80 0.47 7.06
N SER A 463 -22.68 0.62 8.37
CA SER A 463 -22.96 1.88 9.06
C SER A 463 -21.71 2.74 9.18
N THR A 464 -21.89 4.02 9.49
CA THR A 464 -20.80 4.93 9.83
C THR A 464 -20.98 5.41 11.25
N LEU A 465 -19.97 5.27 12.11
CA LEU A 465 -19.93 5.92 13.42
C LEU A 465 -18.96 7.09 13.37
N ILE A 466 -19.46 8.30 13.60
CA ILE A 466 -18.64 9.51 13.74
C ILE A 466 -18.53 9.85 15.23
N VAL A 467 -17.32 9.79 15.77
CA VAL A 467 -17.02 10.20 17.14
C VAL A 467 -16.41 11.60 17.10
N GLY A 468 -17.27 12.60 17.31
CA GLY A 468 -16.90 14.01 17.40
C GLY A 468 -16.28 14.38 18.75
N ALA A 469 -16.60 13.62 19.79
CA ALA A 469 -15.98 13.69 21.11
C ALA A 469 -14.47 13.34 21.08
N SER A 470 -13.69 13.98 21.95
CA SER A 470 -12.30 13.56 22.18
C SER A 470 -12.32 12.17 22.82
N THR A 471 -11.69 11.17 22.20
CA THR A 471 -11.79 9.77 22.65
C THR A 471 -10.50 9.30 23.33
N GLU A 472 -10.63 8.58 24.44
CA GLU A 472 -9.53 7.87 25.10
C GLU A 472 -9.83 6.37 25.15
N TYR A 473 -9.15 5.61 24.31
CA TYR A 473 -9.25 4.15 24.29
C TYR A 473 -8.34 3.52 25.33
N SER A 474 -8.88 2.55 26.06
CA SER A 474 -8.11 1.74 27.01
C SER A 474 -7.44 0.53 26.36
N SER A 475 -6.69 -0.23 27.15
CA SER A 475 -6.16 -1.52 26.72
C SER A 475 -7.18 -2.65 26.67
N THR A 476 -8.38 -2.47 27.22
CA THR A 476 -9.43 -3.52 27.27
C THR A 476 -10.43 -3.41 26.14
N SER A 477 -10.43 -2.30 25.40
CA SER A 477 -11.41 -2.00 24.37
C SER A 477 -11.21 -2.93 23.16
N ASP A 478 -12.27 -3.64 22.78
CA ASP A 478 -12.35 -4.36 21.50
C ASP A 478 -13.15 -3.53 20.50
N VAL A 479 -12.50 -3.09 19.43
CA VAL A 479 -13.09 -2.26 18.39
C VAL A 479 -13.21 -3.06 17.10
N VAL A 480 -14.44 -3.31 16.68
CA VAL A 480 -14.74 -4.08 15.46
C VAL A 480 -15.38 -3.18 14.41
N VAL A 481 -14.75 -3.06 13.24
CA VAL A 481 -15.28 -2.34 12.09
C VAL A 481 -15.54 -3.32 10.95
N ASP A 482 -16.79 -3.74 10.78
CA ASP A 482 -17.16 -4.74 9.78
C ASP A 482 -17.00 -4.24 8.34
N ALA A 483 -16.96 -5.19 7.41
CA ALA A 483 -16.90 -4.87 5.98
C ALA A 483 -18.05 -3.96 5.54
N GLY A 484 -17.69 -2.85 4.88
CA GLY A 484 -18.63 -1.82 4.43
C GLY A 484 -18.94 -0.75 5.48
N SER A 485 -18.45 -0.89 6.71
CA SER A 485 -18.63 0.07 7.80
C SER A 485 -17.43 1.02 7.95
N ILE A 486 -17.66 2.16 8.60
CA ILE A 486 -16.65 3.21 8.82
C ILE A 486 -16.69 3.68 10.29
N LEU A 487 -15.55 3.66 10.97
CA LEU A 487 -15.35 4.34 12.25
C LEU A 487 -14.51 5.60 12.00
N ASN A 488 -15.03 6.78 12.39
CA ASN A 488 -14.39 8.06 12.11
C ASN A 488 -14.22 8.91 13.36
N HIS A 489 -12.98 9.30 13.66
CA HIS A 489 -12.61 10.11 14.81
C HIS A 489 -12.16 11.52 14.42
N GLY A 490 -12.46 12.49 15.28
CA GLY A 490 -11.78 13.80 15.25
C GLY A 490 -10.42 13.76 15.98
N LEU A 491 -10.44 13.40 17.26
CA LEU A 491 -9.28 13.32 18.15
C LEU A 491 -9.37 12.04 18.97
N ALA A 492 -8.32 11.20 18.95
CA ALA A 492 -8.29 9.96 19.68
C ALA A 492 -6.91 9.69 20.33
N THR A 493 -6.94 9.20 21.56
CA THR A 493 -5.77 8.72 22.29
C THR A 493 -5.92 7.21 22.51
N TYR A 494 -4.88 6.45 22.18
CA TYR A 494 -4.88 4.99 22.17
C TYR A 494 -3.94 4.49 23.27
N SER A 495 -4.51 3.92 24.33
CA SER A 495 -3.77 3.25 25.42
C SER A 495 -3.82 1.72 25.30
N GLY A 496 -3.96 1.23 24.06
CA GLY A 496 -4.03 -0.17 23.69
C GLY A 496 -5.35 -0.48 23.00
N GLY A 497 -5.82 -1.72 23.17
CA GLY A 497 -7.04 -2.23 22.56
C GLY A 497 -6.76 -3.01 21.28
N ASP A 498 -7.73 -3.84 20.91
CA ASP A 498 -7.72 -4.60 19.66
C ASP A 498 -8.65 -3.90 18.66
N TYR A 499 -8.16 -3.59 17.46
CA TYR A 499 -8.94 -2.93 16.42
C TYR A 499 -8.96 -3.85 15.22
N THR A 500 -10.12 -4.42 14.90
CA THR A 500 -10.24 -5.48 13.90
C THR A 500 -11.38 -5.24 12.92
N GLY A 501 -11.31 -5.89 11.75
CA GLY A 501 -12.48 -6.04 10.87
C GLY A 501 -12.24 -5.68 9.41
N GLY A 502 -13.28 -5.82 8.60
CA GLY A 502 -13.22 -5.63 7.15
C GLY A 502 -13.47 -4.19 6.67
N GLY A 503 -13.66 -3.25 7.57
CA GLY A 503 -14.09 -1.88 7.28
C GLY A 503 -12.97 -0.84 7.25
N VAL A 504 -13.36 0.42 7.41
CA VAL A 504 -12.46 1.58 7.35
C VAL A 504 -12.33 2.25 8.72
N LEU A 505 -11.11 2.41 9.20
CA LEU A 505 -10.79 3.21 10.39
C LEU A 505 -10.21 4.56 9.97
N LYS A 506 -10.95 5.64 10.20
CA LYS A 506 -10.45 7.02 10.09
C LYS A 506 -10.06 7.53 11.46
N LYS A 507 -8.75 7.57 11.72
CA LYS A 507 -8.19 7.82 13.05
C LYS A 507 -8.29 9.27 13.53
N GLY A 508 -8.46 10.24 12.62
CA GLY A 508 -8.31 11.65 12.95
C GLY A 508 -6.93 11.98 13.55
N THR A 509 -6.86 13.00 14.40
CA THR A 509 -5.63 13.27 15.16
C THR A 509 -5.44 12.17 16.20
N ALA A 510 -4.34 11.41 16.13
CA ALA A 510 -4.10 10.24 16.96
C ALA A 510 -2.85 10.36 17.85
N THR A 511 -2.98 10.00 19.12
CA THR A 511 -1.85 9.83 20.04
C THR A 511 -1.79 8.38 20.53
N ILE A 512 -0.69 7.68 20.27
CA ILE A 512 -0.48 6.29 20.69
C ILE A 512 0.35 6.31 21.98
N LEU A 513 -0.28 5.99 23.12
CA LEU A 513 0.34 5.97 24.45
C LEU A 513 0.99 4.63 24.79
N THR A 514 0.45 3.53 24.27
CA THR A 514 0.95 2.16 24.51
C THR A 514 0.78 1.33 23.23
N ASP A 515 1.30 0.10 23.25
CA ASP A 515 1.22 -0.82 22.11
C ASP A 515 -0.20 -0.98 21.58
N THR A 516 -0.40 -0.60 20.32
CA THR A 516 -1.70 -0.55 19.65
C THR A 516 -1.57 -1.20 18.27
N THR A 517 -2.50 -2.09 17.92
CA THR A 517 -2.57 -2.71 16.60
C THR A 517 -3.86 -2.33 15.90
N TRP A 518 -3.75 -1.74 14.72
CA TRP A 518 -4.87 -1.53 13.81
C TRP A 518 -4.87 -2.63 12.74
N ASP A 519 -5.79 -3.59 12.83
CA ASP A 519 -5.94 -4.74 11.95
C ASP A 519 -7.27 -4.69 11.20
N VAL A 520 -7.42 -3.66 10.36
CA VAL A 520 -8.63 -3.40 9.57
C VAL A 520 -8.32 -3.36 8.08
N ALA A 521 -9.31 -3.58 7.22
CA ALA A 521 -9.09 -3.57 5.76
C ALA A 521 -8.49 -2.26 5.24
N THR A 522 -8.96 -1.11 5.75
CA THR A 522 -8.42 0.19 5.37
C THR A 522 -8.19 1.05 6.60
N VAL A 523 -6.99 1.59 6.74
CA VAL A 523 -6.68 2.62 7.74
C VAL A 523 -6.42 3.94 7.03
N ASP A 524 -7.24 4.92 7.35
CA ASP A 524 -7.13 6.28 6.86
C ASP A 524 -6.26 7.08 7.83
N ILE A 525 -4.98 7.17 7.47
CA ILE A 525 -3.95 7.76 8.34
C ILE A 525 -3.61 9.22 7.98
N ASP A 526 -4.17 9.71 6.88
CA ASP A 526 -4.07 11.07 6.31
C ASP A 526 -4.86 12.13 7.12
N ASP A 527 -5.98 11.73 7.72
CA ASP A 527 -6.85 12.65 8.44
C ASP A 527 -6.23 13.02 9.79
N GLY A 528 -5.51 14.15 9.87
CA GLY A 528 -4.88 14.64 11.10
C GLY A 528 -3.52 13.99 11.43
N THR A 529 -2.82 14.50 12.44
CA THR A 529 -1.45 14.04 12.78
C THR A 529 -1.46 12.77 13.63
N THR A 530 -0.44 11.92 13.49
CA THR A 530 -0.18 10.80 14.42
C THR A 530 1.06 11.06 15.25
N THR A 531 0.98 10.79 16.55
CA THR A 531 2.14 10.77 17.46
C THR A 531 2.23 9.41 18.13
N VAL A 532 3.36 8.72 17.96
CA VAL A 532 3.69 7.48 18.68
C VAL A 532 4.62 7.83 19.83
N ASN A 533 4.15 7.70 21.08
CA ASN A 533 4.90 8.11 22.26
C ASN A 533 5.99 7.11 22.65
N ASN A 534 6.86 7.55 23.57
CA ASN A 534 7.91 6.74 24.15
C ASN A 534 7.37 5.44 24.77
N GLY A 535 7.90 4.31 24.32
CA GLY A 535 7.55 2.98 24.81
C GLY A 535 6.29 2.40 24.19
N ALA A 536 5.70 3.07 23.20
CA ALA A 536 4.54 2.59 22.46
C ALA A 536 4.94 2.07 21.07
N SER A 537 4.28 1.00 20.62
CA SER A 537 4.37 0.48 19.27
C SER A 537 3.04 0.61 18.54
N LEU A 538 3.02 1.30 17.40
CA LEU A 538 1.89 1.28 16.48
C LEU A 538 2.15 0.28 15.35
N VAL A 539 1.31 -0.75 15.26
CA VAL A 539 1.31 -1.71 14.15
C VAL A 539 0.05 -1.51 13.32
N VAL A 540 0.20 -1.19 12.04
CA VAL A 540 -0.90 -1.08 11.10
C VAL A 540 -0.84 -2.24 10.12
N ASN A 541 -1.84 -3.12 10.18
CA ASN A 541 -2.09 -4.18 9.21
C ASN A 541 -3.33 -3.80 8.41
N ALA A 542 -3.16 -3.55 7.11
CA ALA A 542 -4.27 -3.16 6.24
C ALA A 542 -4.11 -3.67 4.81
N ASP A 543 -5.21 -3.73 4.06
CA ASP A 543 -5.19 -3.96 2.62
C ASP A 543 -4.80 -2.69 1.85
N SER A 544 -5.25 -1.54 2.35
CA SER A 544 -4.89 -0.20 1.85
C SER A 544 -4.65 0.78 3.00
N ILE A 545 -3.74 1.72 2.75
CA ILE A 545 -3.62 2.93 3.55
C ILE A 545 -4.29 4.05 2.78
N ASP A 546 -5.03 4.87 3.51
CA ASP A 546 -5.83 5.98 3.00
C ASP A 546 -7.04 5.52 2.15
N ASP A 547 -8.20 6.12 2.40
CA ASP A 547 -9.46 5.78 1.76
C ASP A 547 -9.62 6.42 0.37
N ALA A 548 -8.89 7.49 0.08
CA ALA A 548 -8.79 8.12 -1.24
C ALA A 548 -7.83 7.36 -2.17
N GLY A 549 -6.85 6.65 -1.59
CA GLY A 549 -5.86 5.83 -2.28
C GLY A 549 -4.73 6.63 -2.94
N ASP A 550 -4.46 7.84 -2.45
CA ASP A 550 -3.33 8.67 -2.82
C ASP A 550 -2.14 8.58 -1.85
N GLY A 551 -2.29 7.98 -0.66
CA GLY A 551 -1.21 7.67 0.27
C GLY A 551 -1.28 8.51 1.55
N ILE A 552 -0.16 8.62 2.26
CA ILE A 552 -0.09 9.40 3.50
C ILE A 552 0.32 10.82 3.14
N ASP A 553 -0.53 11.81 3.42
CA ASP A 553 -0.21 13.24 3.25
C ASP A 553 -0.22 14.03 4.58
N SER A 554 -0.33 13.32 5.70
CA SER A 554 -0.28 13.85 7.06
C SER A 554 1.07 13.62 7.74
N ASN A 555 1.33 14.37 8.82
CA ASN A 555 2.54 14.20 9.60
C ASN A 555 2.39 13.06 10.61
N ILE A 556 3.42 12.21 10.68
CA ILE A 556 3.57 11.17 11.69
C ILE A 556 4.83 11.49 12.50
N THR A 557 4.72 11.52 13.83
CA THR A 557 5.84 11.70 14.75
C THR A 557 6.02 10.43 15.56
N VAL A 558 7.24 9.91 15.62
CA VAL A 558 7.64 8.77 16.45
C VAL A 558 8.65 9.28 17.46
N GLU A 559 8.29 9.22 18.74
CA GLU A 559 9.18 9.61 19.84
C GLU A 559 10.31 8.59 20.03
N ASP A 560 11.34 8.97 20.78
CA ASP A 560 12.62 8.26 20.97
C ASP A 560 12.52 6.73 21.03
N THR A 561 11.73 6.19 21.96
CA THR A 561 11.55 4.73 22.11
C THR A 561 10.26 4.21 21.49
N GLY A 562 9.57 5.02 20.70
CA GLY A 562 8.37 4.65 19.95
C GLY A 562 8.70 3.82 18.71
N GLN A 563 7.73 3.04 18.23
CA GLN A 563 7.86 2.22 17.03
C GLN A 563 6.65 2.34 16.10
N LEU A 564 6.91 2.39 14.80
CA LEU A 564 5.89 2.43 13.75
C LEU A 564 6.13 1.29 12.75
N THR A 565 5.16 0.40 12.61
CA THR A 565 5.17 -0.66 11.59
C THR A 565 3.96 -0.49 10.69
N LEU A 566 4.19 -0.26 9.40
CA LEU A 566 3.13 -0.14 8.38
C LEU A 566 3.20 -1.35 7.45
N ASN A 567 2.16 -2.17 7.45
CA ASN A 567 2.12 -3.47 6.79
C ASN A 567 0.91 -3.57 5.85
N LEU A 568 1.16 -3.51 4.55
CA LEU A 568 0.12 -3.77 3.54
C LEU A 568 0.03 -5.27 3.26
N SER A 569 -1.18 -5.82 3.20
CA SER A 569 -1.41 -7.25 2.92
C SER A 569 -0.86 -7.70 1.56
N SER A 570 -0.84 -6.78 0.59
CA SER A 570 -0.28 -6.99 -0.75
C SER A 570 1.26 -6.99 -0.78
N GLY A 571 1.91 -6.51 0.27
CA GLY A 571 3.36 -6.23 0.30
C GLY A 571 3.78 -5.04 -0.58
N ALA A 572 2.83 -4.23 -1.06
CA ALA A 572 3.11 -2.98 -1.76
C ALA A 572 3.83 -1.97 -0.86
N ASP A 573 4.47 -0.99 -1.49
CA ASP A 573 5.11 0.12 -0.77
C ASP A 573 4.05 1.07 -0.19
N VAL A 574 4.24 1.51 1.05
CA VAL A 574 3.43 2.54 1.70
C VAL A 574 3.96 3.90 1.27
N SER A 575 3.10 4.70 0.64
CA SER A 575 3.49 5.97 0.05
C SER A 575 3.29 7.13 1.00
N PHE A 576 4.31 7.98 1.15
CA PHE A 576 4.22 9.32 1.70
C PHE A 576 4.22 10.31 0.54
N GLU A 577 3.20 11.15 0.47
CA GLU A 577 2.95 12.10 -0.62
C GLU A 577 2.73 13.52 -0.08
N GLY A 578 2.85 14.51 -0.96
CA GLY A 578 2.69 15.91 -0.58
C GLY A 578 3.82 16.41 0.33
N SER A 579 3.58 17.51 1.06
CA SER A 579 4.59 18.17 1.90
C SER A 579 4.68 17.59 3.32
N ASN A 580 4.34 16.32 3.47
CA ASN A 580 4.21 15.67 4.75
C ASN A 580 5.55 15.15 5.29
N GLN A 581 5.55 14.80 6.58
CA GLN A 581 6.75 14.39 7.28
C GLN A 581 6.52 13.15 8.14
N LEU A 582 7.38 12.16 7.99
CA LEU A 582 7.64 11.17 9.04
C LEU A 582 8.80 11.70 9.89
N ILE A 583 8.54 12.01 11.15
CA ILE A 583 9.48 12.61 12.09
C ILE A 583 9.85 11.58 13.14
N TYR A 584 11.14 11.35 13.34
CA TYR A 584 11.66 10.56 14.45
C TYR A 584 12.43 11.46 15.43
N ASN A 585 12.05 11.41 16.71
CA ASN A 585 12.63 12.19 17.80
C ASN A 585 13.49 11.29 18.72
N GLY A 586 14.57 10.74 18.18
CA GLY A 586 15.53 9.88 18.85
C GLY A 586 16.47 10.57 19.85
N ASN A 587 17.22 9.76 20.59
CA ASN A 587 18.35 10.14 21.43
C ASN A 587 19.68 9.57 20.91
N ILE A 588 20.76 9.76 21.67
CA ILE A 588 22.16 9.32 21.41
C ILE A 588 22.38 7.79 21.36
N ILE A 589 21.33 6.98 21.38
CA ILE A 589 21.36 5.51 21.39
C ILE A 589 20.47 5.03 20.25
N SER A 590 21.10 4.47 19.22
CA SER A 590 20.39 3.84 18.11
C SER A 590 19.24 2.94 18.55
N SER A 591 18.02 3.35 18.20
CA SER A 591 16.80 2.58 18.42
C SER A 591 16.16 2.21 17.07
N THR A 592 15.51 1.04 17.01
CA THR A 592 14.72 0.66 15.84
C THR A 592 13.33 1.21 15.98
N PHE A 593 13.05 2.34 15.30
CA PHE A 593 11.73 2.98 15.30
C PHE A 593 10.86 2.56 14.12
N LEU A 594 11.47 1.97 13.08
CA LEU A 594 10.77 1.35 11.95
C LEU A 594 11.12 -0.14 11.86
N PRO A 595 10.45 -1.02 12.63
CA PRO A 595 10.63 -2.45 12.52
C PRO A 595 10.31 -2.99 11.11
N ALA A 596 10.85 -4.16 10.77
CA ALA A 596 10.56 -4.80 9.49
C ALA A 596 9.08 -5.23 9.41
N PRO A 597 8.32 -4.78 8.39
CA PRO A 597 6.94 -5.21 8.22
C PRO A 597 6.87 -6.67 7.76
N ALA A 598 5.87 -7.41 8.25
CA ALA A 598 5.73 -8.85 8.02
C ALA A 598 5.61 -9.22 6.52
N ASN A 599 4.89 -8.40 5.74
CA ASN A 599 4.71 -8.63 4.29
C ASN A 599 5.77 -7.92 3.44
N GLY A 600 6.71 -7.22 4.07
CA GLY A 600 7.85 -6.60 3.38
C GLY A 600 7.53 -5.31 2.63
N SER A 601 6.48 -4.57 2.98
CA SER A 601 6.21 -3.21 2.48
C SER A 601 7.42 -2.29 2.69
N ALA A 602 7.81 -1.51 1.68
CA ALA A 602 8.77 -0.43 1.88
C ALA A 602 8.04 0.88 2.22
N LEU A 603 8.74 1.85 2.82
CA LEU A 603 8.25 3.21 2.94
C LEU A 603 8.79 4.02 1.77
N ARG A 604 7.89 4.48 0.90
CA ARG A 604 8.21 5.29 -0.28
C ARG A 604 7.91 6.74 0.01
N PHE A 605 8.91 7.61 -0.14
CA PHE A 605 8.79 9.05 0.01
C PHE A 605 8.83 9.70 -1.37
N ALA A 606 7.68 10.21 -1.83
CA ALA A 606 7.54 10.89 -3.11
C ALA A 606 8.01 12.35 -3.08
N ASP A 607 7.92 13.05 -4.22
CA ASP A 607 8.28 14.47 -4.36
C ASP A 607 7.70 15.32 -3.21
N THR A 608 8.58 16.08 -2.55
CA THR A 608 8.28 16.98 -1.40
C THR A 608 8.01 16.34 -0.03
N SER A 609 7.81 15.01 0.03
CA SER A 609 7.70 14.29 1.31
C SER A 609 9.08 14.12 1.98
N VAL A 610 9.09 14.02 3.30
CA VAL A 610 10.33 14.04 4.09
C VAL A 610 10.35 13.02 5.21
N LEU A 611 11.44 12.26 5.30
CA LEU A 611 11.84 11.54 6.51
C LEU A 611 12.79 12.42 7.33
N GLN A 612 12.34 12.90 8.49
CA GLN A 612 13.11 13.72 9.42
C GLN A 612 13.64 12.86 10.56
N ILE A 613 14.96 12.84 10.73
CA ILE A 613 15.64 12.10 11.79
C ILE A 613 16.32 13.10 12.71
N ASN A 614 15.83 13.20 13.95
CA ASN A 614 16.46 13.92 15.06
C ASN A 614 17.03 12.86 16.01
N GLY A 615 18.34 12.83 16.25
CA GLY A 615 19.05 11.76 16.99
C GLY A 615 19.37 10.50 16.19
N ASP A 616 19.79 9.43 16.87
CA ASP A 616 20.17 8.14 16.26
C ASP A 616 18.95 7.24 15.97
N GLY A 617 18.75 6.87 14.70
CA GLY A 617 17.61 6.02 14.28
C GLY A 617 18.02 4.83 13.43
N THR A 618 17.35 3.69 13.61
CA THR A 618 17.44 2.53 12.71
C THR A 618 16.10 2.23 12.07
N SER A 619 16.11 1.97 10.77
CA SER A 619 14.98 1.41 10.03
C SER A 619 15.29 0.01 9.52
N ASP A 620 14.54 -0.98 10.00
CA ASP A 620 14.52 -2.35 9.49
C ASP A 620 13.51 -2.51 8.34
N ALA A 621 12.62 -1.54 8.13
CA ALA A 621 11.84 -1.39 6.90
C ALA A 621 12.73 -0.88 5.75
N ARG A 622 12.37 -1.21 4.50
CA ARG A 622 13.07 -0.64 3.34
C ARG A 622 12.65 0.82 3.16
N ILE A 623 13.60 1.70 2.89
CA ILE A 623 13.35 3.10 2.56
C ILE A 623 13.55 3.30 1.06
N LYS A 624 12.58 3.97 0.42
CA LYS A 624 12.65 4.37 -0.98
C LYS A 624 12.41 5.87 -1.10
N LEU A 625 13.39 6.60 -1.64
CA LEU A 625 13.29 8.05 -1.85
C LEU A 625 13.01 8.32 -3.33
N ASP A 626 11.74 8.43 -3.70
CA ASP A 626 11.27 8.65 -5.07
C ASP A 626 10.98 10.15 -5.29
N GLY A 627 12.05 10.96 -5.26
CA GLY A 627 11.99 12.42 -5.29
C GLY A 627 11.88 13.07 -3.91
N GLY A 628 11.49 12.31 -2.89
CA GLY A 628 11.47 12.74 -1.48
C GLY A 628 12.86 12.91 -0.86
N SER A 629 12.89 13.33 0.40
CA SER A 629 14.15 13.58 1.13
C SER A 629 14.26 12.85 2.47
N LEU A 630 15.49 12.53 2.84
CA LEU A 630 15.89 12.06 4.17
C LEU A 630 16.81 13.12 4.78
N ASN A 631 16.41 13.68 5.92
CA ASN A 631 17.17 14.67 6.68
C ASN A 631 17.66 14.07 7.99
N ILE A 632 18.97 14.03 8.19
CA ILE A 632 19.64 13.54 9.40
C ILE A 632 20.17 14.76 10.15
N ASN A 633 19.35 15.32 11.02
CA ASN A 633 19.44 16.72 11.46
C ASN A 633 20.56 17.01 12.46
N ASP A 634 21.00 16.00 13.21
CA ASP A 634 21.92 16.16 14.33
C ASP A 634 23.34 15.70 13.97
N ALA A 635 24.33 16.52 14.35
CA ALA A 635 25.73 16.26 14.04
C ALA A 635 26.30 15.18 14.98
N GLY A 636 26.88 14.13 14.41
CA GLY A 636 27.43 13.00 15.17
C GLY A 636 26.37 11.98 15.61
N GLU A 637 25.15 12.08 15.07
CA GLU A 637 24.09 11.09 15.16
C GLU A 637 23.85 10.49 13.76
N ASP A 638 23.33 9.26 13.72
CA ASP A 638 23.32 8.44 12.51
C ASP A 638 21.92 7.89 12.21
N PHE A 639 21.60 7.77 10.91
CA PHE A 639 20.44 7.00 10.45
C PHE A 639 20.87 5.73 9.75
N ARG A 640 20.58 4.56 10.33
CA ARG A 640 20.89 3.25 9.77
C ARG A 640 19.73 2.69 8.94
N MET A 641 19.98 2.52 7.64
CA MET A 641 19.15 1.72 6.73
C MET A 641 19.50 0.23 6.86
N ASN A 642 18.71 -0.51 7.63
CA ASN A 642 18.89 -1.94 7.87
C ASN A 642 17.83 -2.82 7.18
N GLY A 643 16.88 -2.23 6.45
CA GLY A 643 15.90 -2.95 5.65
C GLY A 643 16.45 -3.54 4.35
N GLY A 644 15.80 -4.62 3.89
CA GLY A 644 16.05 -5.25 2.59
C GLY A 644 17.29 -6.16 2.53
N THR A 645 17.82 -6.33 1.32
CA THR A 645 18.97 -7.18 0.97
C THR A 645 19.82 -6.50 -0.10
N GLN A 646 20.75 -7.21 -0.73
CA GLN A 646 21.54 -6.75 -1.89
C GLN A 646 20.91 -7.15 -3.24
N ILE A 647 19.77 -7.84 -3.21
CA ILE A 647 19.09 -8.32 -4.41
C ILE A 647 18.26 -7.17 -4.99
N ALA A 648 18.45 -6.85 -6.27
CA ALA A 648 17.69 -5.81 -6.97
C ALA A 648 16.16 -6.02 -6.80
N GLY A 649 15.43 -4.94 -6.54
CA GLY A 649 14.00 -4.96 -6.20
C GLY A 649 13.69 -5.28 -4.73
N ASN A 650 14.72 -5.62 -3.93
CA ASN A 650 14.61 -5.80 -2.49
C ASN A 650 15.76 -5.06 -1.78
N THR A 651 16.00 -3.81 -2.16
CA THR A 651 17.04 -2.92 -1.59
C THR A 651 16.41 -1.64 -1.05
N ASN A 652 17.17 -0.84 -0.30
CA ASN A 652 16.83 0.57 -0.16
C ASN A 652 17.10 1.27 -1.49
N GLU A 653 16.28 2.26 -1.84
CA GLU A 653 16.29 2.87 -3.17
C GLU A 653 16.29 4.40 -3.10
N ILE A 654 16.96 5.05 -4.04
CA ILE A 654 16.95 6.50 -4.23
C ILE A 654 16.72 6.81 -5.71
N SER A 655 15.66 7.52 -6.05
CA SER A 655 15.29 7.89 -7.42
C SER A 655 14.95 9.36 -7.44
N GLY A 656 15.90 10.21 -7.81
CA GLY A 656 15.73 11.67 -7.77
C GLY A 656 15.72 12.30 -6.36
N GLY A 657 15.69 11.49 -5.31
CA GLY A 657 15.65 11.94 -3.92
C GLY A 657 16.97 12.54 -3.40
N THR A 658 16.91 13.08 -2.19
CA THR A 658 18.06 13.70 -1.50
C THR A 658 18.23 13.16 -0.08
N ILE A 659 19.45 12.75 0.28
CA ILE A 659 19.84 12.45 1.66
C ILE A 659 20.78 13.56 2.14
N GLN A 660 20.47 14.21 3.26
CA GLN A 660 21.21 15.39 3.70
C GLN A 660 21.18 15.57 5.22
N GLY A 661 21.98 16.51 5.71
CA GLY A 661 22.11 16.84 7.12
C GLY A 661 23.53 16.64 7.64
N PRO A 662 23.84 17.13 8.85
CA PRO A 662 25.16 16.99 9.45
C PRO A 662 25.44 15.60 10.06
N GLY A 663 24.44 14.72 10.18
CA GLY A 663 24.61 13.34 10.64
C GLY A 663 25.04 12.36 9.53
N GLU A 664 25.30 11.11 9.90
CA GLU A 664 25.80 10.06 8.99
C GLU A 664 24.68 9.16 8.46
N LEU A 665 24.74 8.86 7.16
CA LEU A 665 23.94 7.80 6.56
C LEU A 665 24.65 6.46 6.76
N GLN A 666 24.05 5.58 7.54
CA GLN A 666 24.54 4.22 7.75
C GLN A 666 23.79 3.19 6.89
N ILE A 667 24.52 2.28 6.23
CA ILE A 667 23.95 1.14 5.49
C ILE A 667 24.35 -0.14 6.20
N GLY A 668 23.37 -0.92 6.66
CA GLY A 668 23.62 -2.16 7.40
C GLY A 668 24.35 -3.22 6.57
N SER A 669 25.05 -4.12 7.24
CA SER A 669 25.72 -5.25 6.58
C SER A 669 24.75 -6.15 5.83
N GLY A 670 25.09 -6.53 4.60
CA GLY A 670 24.22 -7.30 3.73
C GLY A 670 23.04 -6.51 3.14
N ARG A 671 23.03 -5.17 3.29
CA ARG A 671 22.06 -4.25 2.72
C ARG A 671 22.66 -3.45 1.57
N ALA A 672 21.79 -2.77 0.83
CA ALA A 672 22.18 -1.91 -0.28
C ALA A 672 21.31 -0.66 -0.34
N LEU A 673 21.92 0.46 -0.74
CA LEU A 673 21.25 1.63 -1.29
C LEU A 673 21.57 1.70 -2.79
N ARG A 674 20.54 1.70 -3.64
CA ARG A 674 20.68 1.68 -5.09
C ARG A 674 19.89 2.80 -5.74
N GLY A 675 20.42 3.42 -6.80
CA GLY A 675 19.65 4.41 -7.56
C GLY A 675 20.41 5.64 -8.05
N ASN A 676 19.69 6.73 -8.24
CA ASN A 676 20.17 8.04 -8.68
C ASN A 676 19.58 9.15 -7.79
N GLY A 677 20.35 10.20 -7.51
CA GLY A 677 19.94 11.23 -6.55
C GLY A 677 21.13 11.98 -5.97
N VAL A 678 20.95 12.56 -4.80
CA VAL A 678 21.99 13.33 -4.09
C VAL A 678 22.15 12.83 -2.66
N ILE A 679 23.38 12.57 -2.23
CA ILE A 679 23.76 12.21 -0.87
C ILE A 679 24.75 13.26 -0.37
N ASN A 680 24.28 14.19 0.45
CA ASN A 680 25.07 15.24 1.09
C ASN A 680 25.54 14.85 2.50
N ALA A 681 24.91 13.85 3.12
CA ALA A 681 25.39 13.25 4.36
C ALA A 681 26.64 12.39 4.10
N GLN A 682 27.49 12.22 5.13
CA GLN A 682 28.59 11.26 5.09
C GLN A 682 28.01 9.84 4.99
N VAL A 683 28.68 8.94 4.26
CA VAL A 683 28.23 7.54 4.09
C VAL A 683 29.14 6.59 4.88
N ASP A 684 28.55 5.76 5.72
CA ASP A 684 29.20 4.63 6.40
C ASP A 684 28.40 3.34 6.14
N GLY A 685 29.06 2.25 5.80
CA GLY A 685 28.45 1.01 5.39
C GLY A 685 29.15 -0.19 6.01
N ASP A 686 28.46 -0.88 6.92
CA ASP A 686 29.03 -1.98 7.68
C ASP A 686 29.38 -3.18 6.78
N ALA A 687 30.64 -3.65 6.85
CA ALA A 687 31.12 -4.90 6.25
C ALA A 687 30.76 -5.09 4.77
N THR A 688 29.66 -5.77 4.45
CA THR A 688 29.29 -6.10 3.07
C THR A 688 28.33 -5.11 2.42
N ALA A 689 27.96 -4.00 3.10
CA ALA A 689 27.02 -3.00 2.62
C ALA A 689 27.36 -2.49 1.20
N GLN A 690 26.33 -2.12 0.42
CA GLN A 690 26.52 -1.66 -0.96
C GLN A 690 25.93 -0.27 -1.22
N LEU A 691 26.68 0.58 -1.92
CA LEU A 691 26.20 1.82 -2.51
C LEU A 691 26.39 1.76 -4.03
N ILE A 692 25.30 1.61 -4.78
CA ILE A 692 25.36 1.36 -6.23
C ILE A 692 24.52 2.39 -6.99
N ALA A 693 25.17 3.14 -7.89
CA ALA A 693 24.43 4.01 -8.81
C ALA A 693 23.69 3.16 -9.88
N THR A 694 22.41 3.43 -10.11
CA THR A 694 21.59 2.81 -11.16
C THR A 694 20.76 3.86 -11.89
N ASP A 695 20.47 3.64 -13.18
CA ASP A 695 19.48 4.41 -13.98
C ASP A 695 19.60 5.95 -13.99
N GLY A 696 20.77 6.49 -13.64
CA GLY A 696 21.04 7.92 -13.65
C GLY A 696 22.29 8.29 -12.86
N GLN A 697 22.41 9.57 -12.50
CA GLN A 697 23.54 10.08 -11.72
C GLN A 697 23.24 10.06 -10.21
N LEU A 698 24.11 9.42 -9.43
CA LEU A 698 24.15 9.48 -7.98
C LEU A 698 25.32 10.37 -7.55
N ASN A 699 25.01 11.51 -6.92
CA ASN A 699 26.01 12.44 -6.40
C ASN A 699 26.28 12.13 -4.93
N VAL A 700 27.52 11.83 -4.57
CA VAL A 700 27.97 11.63 -3.18
C VAL A 700 28.87 12.79 -2.80
N ASN A 701 28.33 13.71 -2.01
CA ASN A 701 28.96 14.98 -1.62
C ASN A 701 29.45 15.00 -0.16
N GLY A 702 28.87 14.19 0.72
CA GLY A 702 29.26 14.14 2.14
C GLY A 702 30.53 13.34 2.43
N GLY A 703 31.08 12.64 1.44
CA GLY A 703 32.22 11.74 1.60
C GLY A 703 31.83 10.31 1.99
N ILE A 704 32.81 9.42 1.96
CA ILE A 704 32.67 7.99 2.23
C ILE A 704 33.61 7.64 3.38
N GLN A 705 33.05 7.21 4.51
CA GLN A 705 33.76 6.77 5.71
C GLN A 705 34.17 5.31 5.62
N ASP A 706 33.23 4.45 5.27
CA ASP A 706 33.38 3.01 5.02
C ASP A 706 32.23 2.56 4.11
N ILE A 707 32.46 1.56 3.25
CA ILE A 707 31.42 0.90 2.48
C ILE A 707 31.94 -0.41 1.89
N GLY A 708 31.25 -1.52 2.08
CA GLY A 708 31.67 -2.80 1.47
C GLY A 708 31.88 -2.71 -0.05
N THR A 709 30.82 -2.46 -0.82
CA THR A 709 30.91 -2.29 -2.28
C THR A 709 30.42 -0.92 -2.71
N LEU A 710 31.28 -0.18 -3.40
CA LEU A 710 30.92 1.05 -4.10
C LEU A 710 30.87 0.77 -5.61
N GLY A 711 29.85 1.24 -6.33
CA GLY A 711 29.79 0.88 -7.74
C GLY A 711 28.70 1.50 -8.59
N THR A 712 28.64 0.98 -9.82
CA THR A 712 27.67 1.35 -10.86
C THR A 712 27.05 0.09 -11.46
N PHE A 713 25.77 0.17 -11.81
CA PHE A 713 25.08 -0.92 -12.51
C PHE A 713 24.16 -0.35 -13.58
N GLY A 714 24.45 -0.71 -14.84
CA GLY A 714 23.69 -0.27 -16.02
C GLY A 714 24.38 0.84 -16.82
N PRO A 715 24.09 0.96 -18.12
CA PRO A 715 24.84 1.83 -19.03
C PRO A 715 24.63 3.34 -18.78
N ALA A 716 23.50 3.72 -18.17
CA ALA A 716 23.20 5.11 -17.83
C ALA A 716 23.69 5.51 -16.43
N ALA A 717 24.16 4.56 -15.63
CA ALA A 717 24.59 4.82 -14.26
C ALA A 717 25.84 5.69 -14.21
N ILE A 718 25.78 6.75 -13.41
CA ILE A 718 26.93 7.62 -13.12
C ILE A 718 27.05 7.71 -11.60
N LEU A 719 28.18 7.27 -11.05
CA LEU A 719 28.56 7.55 -9.68
C LEU A 719 29.49 8.76 -9.68
N ASP A 720 29.08 9.86 -9.06
CA ASP A 720 29.85 11.09 -8.95
C ASP A 720 30.20 11.35 -7.49
N VAL A 721 31.46 11.15 -7.12
CA VAL A 721 31.94 11.39 -5.74
C VAL A 721 32.72 12.70 -5.73
N SER A 722 32.16 13.74 -5.13
CA SER A 722 32.70 15.10 -5.27
C SER A 722 33.84 15.42 -4.28
N THR A 723 34.05 14.59 -3.26
CA THR A 723 35.18 14.68 -2.32
C THR A 723 36.28 13.66 -2.66
N PRO A 724 37.57 13.97 -2.50
CA PRO A 724 38.62 12.96 -2.60
C PRO A 724 38.40 11.80 -1.62
N TRP A 725 38.64 10.57 -2.07
CA TRP A 725 38.41 9.37 -1.26
C TRP A 725 39.41 8.26 -1.60
N ASN A 726 39.52 7.30 -0.71
CA ASN A 726 40.46 6.19 -0.83
C ASN A 726 39.71 4.86 -0.85
N THR A 727 40.04 3.97 -1.78
CA THR A 727 39.42 2.64 -1.86
C THR A 727 39.73 1.73 -0.67
N ASN A 728 40.63 2.11 0.26
CA ASN A 728 40.83 1.41 1.53
C ASN A 728 39.63 1.51 2.49
N VAL A 729 38.73 2.48 2.26
CA VAL A 729 37.42 2.54 2.90
C VAL A 729 36.38 1.70 2.17
N THR A 730 36.82 0.83 1.25
CA THR A 730 35.95 -0.10 0.54
C THR A 730 36.52 -1.52 0.53
N ASP A 731 35.65 -2.53 0.52
CA ASP A 731 36.10 -3.89 0.16
C ASP A 731 36.39 -3.96 -1.33
N ALA A 732 35.54 -3.36 -2.18
CA ALA A 732 35.73 -3.31 -3.62
C ALA A 732 35.00 -2.13 -4.30
N VAL A 733 35.60 -1.61 -5.37
CA VAL A 733 34.95 -0.68 -6.30
C VAL A 733 34.60 -1.42 -7.58
N VAL A 734 33.31 -1.55 -7.89
CA VAL A 734 32.83 -2.41 -8.99
C VAL A 734 32.00 -1.62 -10.00
N LEU A 735 32.45 -1.62 -11.27
CA LEU A 735 31.67 -1.12 -12.39
C LEU A 735 31.03 -2.29 -13.15
N ASN A 736 29.70 -2.27 -13.28
CA ASN A 736 28.97 -3.16 -14.17
C ASN A 736 28.22 -2.32 -15.21
N GLN A 737 29.01 -1.76 -16.13
CA GLN A 737 28.67 -0.65 -17.04
C GLN A 737 28.57 0.69 -16.29
N GLY A 738 28.32 1.78 -17.03
CA GLY A 738 28.21 3.11 -16.45
C GLY A 738 29.57 3.80 -16.26
N ARG A 739 29.59 4.85 -15.43
CA ARG A 739 30.76 5.70 -15.22
C ARG A 739 30.98 6.08 -13.75
N ILE A 740 32.24 6.05 -13.30
CA ILE A 740 32.68 6.73 -12.07
C ILE A 740 33.39 8.03 -12.43
N GLN A 741 32.99 9.13 -11.80
CA GLN A 741 33.56 10.47 -11.99
C GLN A 741 33.68 11.23 -10.67
N GLY A 742 34.23 12.45 -10.72
CA GLY A 742 34.33 13.35 -9.58
C GLY A 742 35.77 13.62 -9.17
N SER A 743 36.01 13.66 -7.87
CA SER A 743 37.31 13.94 -7.25
C SER A 743 38.29 12.77 -7.32
N GLN A 744 39.53 13.01 -6.87
CA GLN A 744 40.62 12.03 -6.91
C GLN A 744 40.30 10.76 -6.11
N ILE A 745 40.62 9.61 -6.72
CA ILE A 745 40.54 8.28 -6.15
C ILE A 745 41.96 7.83 -5.79
N THR A 746 42.26 7.69 -4.50
CA THR A 746 43.46 6.96 -4.06
C THR A 746 43.12 5.47 -4.02
N ASN A 747 43.74 4.67 -4.88
CA ASN A 747 43.41 3.25 -5.02
C ASN A 747 44.33 2.38 -4.13
N ASP A 748 44.12 2.38 -2.80
CA ASP A 748 44.91 1.56 -1.85
C ASP A 748 44.19 0.26 -1.42
N GLY A 749 42.91 0.12 -1.72
CA GLY A 749 42.06 -1.00 -1.32
C GLY A 749 42.51 -2.31 -1.95
N PRO A 750 42.38 -3.45 -1.25
CA PRO A 750 42.96 -4.73 -1.67
C PRO A 750 42.38 -5.29 -2.98
N ASN A 751 41.11 -4.97 -3.30
CA ASN A 751 40.47 -5.36 -4.56
C ASN A 751 40.37 -4.22 -5.58
N GLY A 752 40.78 -3.01 -5.18
CA GLY A 752 40.82 -1.80 -6.00
C GLY A 752 39.58 -1.55 -6.87
N ILE A 753 39.81 -1.12 -8.11
CA ILE A 753 38.77 -0.82 -9.10
C ILE A 753 38.66 -1.98 -10.08
N ALA A 754 37.46 -2.55 -10.24
CA ALA A 754 37.26 -3.68 -11.14
C ALA A 754 35.96 -3.61 -11.95
N GLY A 755 35.93 -4.31 -13.09
CA GLY A 755 34.70 -4.58 -13.85
C GLY A 755 34.74 -4.11 -15.30
N ASN A 756 33.68 -3.44 -15.75
CA ASN A 756 33.51 -2.89 -17.10
C ASN A 756 32.75 -1.57 -17.02
N GLY A 757 33.17 -0.55 -17.76
CA GLY A 757 32.62 0.81 -17.67
C GLY A 757 33.67 1.88 -17.98
N LEU A 758 33.44 3.08 -17.48
CA LEU A 758 34.33 4.23 -17.67
C LEU A 758 34.71 4.87 -16.33
N VAL A 759 35.99 5.13 -16.10
CA VAL A 759 36.46 5.92 -14.96
C VAL A 759 37.08 7.21 -15.50
N THR A 760 36.51 8.35 -15.15
CA THR A 760 37.03 9.69 -15.53
C THR A 760 37.56 10.49 -14.34
N ALA A 761 37.30 10.05 -13.11
CA ALA A 761 37.97 10.57 -11.94
C ALA A 761 39.48 10.33 -12.04
N PRO A 762 40.34 11.25 -11.57
CA PRO A 762 41.77 11.00 -11.52
C PRO A 762 42.08 9.91 -10.49
N VAL A 763 42.94 8.95 -10.85
CA VAL A 763 43.27 7.78 -10.04
C VAL A 763 44.76 7.73 -9.72
N ASP A 764 45.08 7.55 -8.44
CA ASP A 764 46.42 7.16 -7.98
C ASP A 764 46.41 5.66 -7.69
N ASN A 765 47.00 4.85 -8.56
CA ASN A 765 46.88 3.40 -8.51
C ASN A 765 47.96 2.74 -7.64
N ASN A 766 47.77 2.64 -6.32
CA ASN A 766 48.70 1.91 -5.47
C ASN A 766 48.39 0.40 -5.35
N SER A 767 47.19 -0.04 -5.74
CA SER A 767 46.73 -1.44 -5.68
C SER A 767 46.46 -2.04 -7.07
N ILE A 768 45.19 -2.14 -7.49
CA ILE A 768 44.79 -2.81 -8.73
C ILE A 768 43.67 -2.09 -9.47
N ILE A 769 43.83 -1.99 -10.79
CA ILE A 769 42.76 -1.70 -11.74
C ILE A 769 42.57 -2.95 -12.61
N GLN A 770 41.39 -3.56 -12.57
CA GLN A 770 41.11 -4.84 -13.25
C GLN A 770 39.91 -4.78 -14.20
N ALA A 771 40.15 -5.02 -15.48
CA ALA A 771 39.08 -5.23 -16.45
C ALA A 771 38.59 -6.69 -16.46
N ASN A 772 37.29 -6.88 -16.25
CA ASN A 772 36.57 -8.17 -16.45
C ASN A 772 35.66 -8.13 -17.70
N GLY A 773 35.65 -6.99 -18.38
CA GLY A 773 34.98 -6.70 -19.66
C GLY A 773 35.67 -5.48 -20.27
N ALA A 774 34.95 -4.62 -20.99
CA ALA A 774 35.52 -3.36 -21.48
C ALA A 774 35.56 -2.31 -20.35
N LEU A 775 36.74 -1.99 -19.84
CA LEU A 775 36.97 -0.95 -18.83
C LEU A 775 37.91 0.11 -19.38
N VAL A 776 37.45 1.35 -19.42
CA VAL A 776 38.25 2.50 -19.85
C VAL A 776 38.57 3.36 -18.64
N VAL A 777 39.85 3.68 -18.43
CA VAL A 777 40.29 4.65 -17.43
C VAL A 777 40.90 5.83 -18.16
N GLN A 778 40.31 7.02 -18.03
CA GLN A 778 40.64 8.19 -18.82
C GLN A 778 40.74 9.44 -17.95
N ASN A 779 41.97 9.80 -17.58
CA ASN A 779 42.30 11.10 -17.02
C ASN A 779 43.79 11.39 -17.24
N VAL A 780 44.12 12.63 -17.59
CA VAL A 780 45.50 13.05 -17.90
C VAL A 780 46.39 13.18 -16.67
N THR A 781 45.80 13.17 -15.46
CA THR A 781 46.54 13.24 -14.19
C THR A 781 46.58 11.90 -13.45
N ASN A 782 46.24 10.79 -14.12
CA ASN A 782 46.36 9.48 -13.51
C ASN A 782 47.82 9.14 -13.19
N ASP A 783 48.01 8.57 -12.01
CA ASP A 783 49.24 7.88 -11.62
C ASP A 783 48.97 6.37 -11.71
N TRP A 784 49.59 5.70 -12.68
CA TRP A 784 49.21 4.35 -13.11
C TRP A 784 49.81 3.23 -12.26
N ASP A 785 50.91 3.49 -11.56
CA ASP A 785 51.56 2.58 -10.60
C ASP A 785 51.62 3.14 -9.17
N GLY A 786 51.13 4.37 -8.98
CA GLY A 786 50.95 4.98 -7.69
C GLY A 786 52.25 5.46 -7.06
N SER A 787 52.16 6.24 -5.99
CA SER A 787 53.32 6.83 -5.31
C SER A 787 54.36 5.83 -4.78
N ALA A 788 53.94 4.57 -4.56
CA ALA A 788 54.81 3.48 -4.13
C ALA A 788 55.37 2.64 -5.30
N ASN A 789 54.93 2.93 -6.53
CA ASN A 789 55.25 2.19 -7.75
C ASN A 789 54.85 0.71 -7.68
N THR A 790 53.71 0.40 -7.05
CA THR A 790 53.21 -0.98 -6.83
C THR A 790 51.90 -1.29 -7.55
N GLY A 791 51.34 -0.33 -8.27
CA GLY A 791 50.07 -0.48 -8.94
C GLY A 791 50.06 -1.58 -10.00
N THR A 792 48.97 -2.32 -10.03
CA THR A 792 48.71 -3.38 -11.01
C THR A 792 47.64 -2.94 -12.00
N LEU A 793 47.91 -3.14 -13.29
CA LEU A 793 47.00 -2.93 -14.40
C LEU A 793 46.67 -4.29 -15.02
N ARG A 794 45.45 -4.78 -14.79
CA ARG A 794 45.10 -6.16 -15.13
C ARG A 794 43.91 -6.24 -16.09
N SER A 795 44.01 -7.16 -17.04
CA SER A 795 42.87 -7.65 -17.81
C SER A 795 42.68 -9.14 -17.56
N ASN A 796 41.47 -9.56 -17.21
CA ASN A 796 41.09 -10.96 -17.04
C ASN A 796 39.93 -11.28 -17.99
N ASN A 797 40.26 -11.85 -19.15
CA ASN A 797 39.30 -12.11 -20.23
C ASN A 797 38.49 -10.85 -20.66
N GLY A 798 39.09 -9.67 -20.51
CA GLY A 798 38.48 -8.37 -20.80
C GLY A 798 39.38 -7.46 -21.63
N HIS A 799 39.09 -6.17 -21.62
CA HIS A 799 39.87 -5.13 -22.27
C HIS A 799 40.01 -3.94 -21.32
N LEU A 800 41.20 -3.77 -20.76
CA LEU A 800 41.58 -2.60 -19.98
C LEU A 800 42.19 -1.56 -20.93
N GLU A 801 41.53 -0.43 -21.11
CA GLU A 801 42.00 0.67 -21.95
C GLU A 801 42.41 1.86 -21.08
N LEU A 802 43.68 2.22 -21.13
CA LEU A 802 44.29 3.33 -20.40
C LEU A 802 44.42 4.50 -21.36
N ARG A 803 43.91 5.67 -20.99
CA ARG A 803 43.98 6.89 -21.80
C ARG A 803 44.66 8.00 -21.03
N SER A 804 45.81 8.45 -21.53
CA SER A 804 46.56 9.59 -20.99
C SER A 804 47.21 10.39 -22.14
N VAL A 805 48.18 11.23 -21.82
CA VAL A 805 49.02 11.99 -22.77
C VAL A 805 50.48 11.97 -22.32
N GLY A 806 51.42 12.03 -23.28
CA GLY A 806 52.86 12.06 -23.00
C GLY A 806 53.47 10.67 -22.77
N SER A 807 54.57 10.61 -22.04
CA SER A 807 55.18 9.36 -21.58
C SER A 807 55.02 9.27 -20.06
N PHE A 808 54.76 8.07 -19.55
CA PHE A 808 54.64 7.78 -18.13
C PHE A 808 55.64 6.67 -17.77
N LEU A 809 56.59 6.99 -16.88
CA LEU A 809 57.56 6.03 -16.37
C LEU A 809 56.85 5.06 -15.41
N PHE A 810 56.71 3.82 -15.82
CA PHE A 810 55.97 2.78 -15.14
C PHE A 810 56.92 1.78 -14.49
N ASN A 811 56.75 1.58 -13.19
CA ASN A 811 57.49 0.65 -12.34
C ASN A 811 56.58 -0.43 -11.72
N GLY A 812 55.27 -0.40 -12.02
CA GLY A 812 54.30 -1.35 -11.53
C GLY A 812 54.22 -2.66 -12.33
N THR A 813 53.06 -3.32 -12.23
CA THR A 813 52.80 -4.59 -12.92
C THR A 813 51.66 -4.46 -13.94
N VAL A 814 51.86 -4.96 -15.16
CA VAL A 814 50.82 -5.19 -16.15
C VAL A 814 50.55 -6.69 -16.27
N GLU A 815 49.29 -7.10 -16.21
CA GLU A 815 48.87 -8.49 -16.40
C GLU A 815 47.78 -8.63 -17.46
N ALA A 816 48.09 -9.27 -18.58
CA ALA A 816 47.10 -9.61 -19.60
C ALA A 816 46.78 -11.11 -19.56
N ASN A 817 45.68 -11.47 -18.91
CA ASN A 817 45.23 -12.85 -18.72
C ASN A 817 44.06 -13.16 -19.66
N SER A 818 44.34 -13.77 -20.81
CA SER A 818 43.34 -14.05 -21.86
C SER A 818 42.55 -12.82 -22.34
N GLY A 819 43.07 -11.62 -22.12
CA GLY A 819 42.46 -10.34 -22.50
C GLY A 819 43.53 -9.33 -22.92
N THR A 820 43.12 -8.08 -23.11
CA THR A 820 43.98 -7.00 -23.58
C THR A 820 44.18 -5.94 -22.50
N VAL A 821 45.42 -5.51 -22.28
CA VAL A 821 45.74 -4.23 -21.63
C VAL A 821 46.27 -3.30 -22.72
N GLU A 822 45.65 -2.13 -22.88
CA GLU A 822 45.95 -1.20 -23.95
C GLU A 822 46.28 0.19 -23.41
N ALA A 823 47.45 0.74 -23.77
CA ALA A 823 47.77 2.14 -23.58
C ALA A 823 47.44 2.93 -24.86
N ARG A 824 46.53 3.91 -24.77
CA ARG A 824 46.14 4.74 -25.92
C ARG A 824 46.56 6.20 -25.76
N ASN A 825 47.23 6.71 -26.78
CA ASN A 825 47.67 8.10 -26.99
C ASN A 825 48.82 8.55 -26.07
N PHE A 826 49.42 7.64 -25.32
CA PHE A 826 50.56 7.89 -24.47
C PHE A 826 51.44 6.65 -24.44
N GLU A 827 52.70 6.86 -24.08
CA GLU A 827 53.66 5.78 -23.83
C GLU A 827 53.60 5.38 -22.37
N LEU A 828 53.35 4.09 -22.10
CA LEU A 828 53.57 3.48 -20.80
C LEU A 828 54.99 2.89 -20.82
N GLU A 829 55.97 3.69 -20.41
CA GLU A 829 57.40 3.38 -20.47
C GLU A 829 57.77 2.41 -19.34
N PHE A 830 58.11 1.17 -19.66
CA PHE A 830 58.40 0.14 -18.65
C PHE A 830 59.84 0.27 -18.14
N ASP A 831 60.02 0.87 -16.97
CA ASP A 831 61.33 1.03 -16.31
C ASP A 831 61.88 -0.34 -15.82
N PRO A 832 63.17 -0.52 -15.48
CA PRO A 832 63.74 -1.81 -15.14
C PRO A 832 63.13 -2.55 -13.94
N ALA A 833 62.36 -1.88 -13.07
CA ALA A 833 61.65 -2.54 -11.97
C ALA A 833 60.23 -3.01 -12.35
N SER A 834 59.73 -2.64 -13.53
CA SER A 834 58.40 -3.00 -14.00
C SER A 834 58.27 -4.48 -14.35
N GLN A 835 57.02 -4.96 -14.38
CA GLN A 835 56.70 -6.31 -14.81
C GLN A 835 55.53 -6.32 -15.81
N LEU A 836 55.69 -7.06 -16.91
CA LEU A 836 54.64 -7.39 -17.86
C LEU A 836 54.44 -8.91 -17.89
N THR A 837 53.27 -9.38 -17.46
CA THR A 837 52.90 -10.80 -17.52
C THR A 837 51.82 -11.03 -18.56
N LEU A 838 52.06 -11.95 -19.49
CA LEU A 838 51.13 -12.29 -20.56
C LEU A 838 50.77 -13.79 -20.50
N SER A 839 49.47 -14.08 -20.36
CA SER A 839 48.94 -15.45 -20.32
C SER A 839 47.82 -15.59 -21.35
N LYS A 840 48.17 -15.95 -22.59
CA LYS A 840 47.26 -15.87 -23.74
C LYS A 840 46.68 -14.46 -23.93
N GLY A 841 47.43 -13.44 -23.50
CA GLY A 841 46.98 -12.06 -23.45
C GLY A 841 47.70 -11.17 -24.44
N THR A 842 47.20 -9.94 -24.57
CA THR A 842 47.78 -8.92 -25.43
C THR A 842 48.13 -7.68 -24.62
N TYR A 843 49.36 -7.20 -24.75
CA TYR A 843 49.68 -5.81 -24.46
C TYR A 843 49.64 -5.02 -25.78
N SER A 844 48.94 -3.89 -25.80
CA SER A 844 48.75 -3.09 -27.01
C SER A 844 49.03 -1.61 -26.75
N SER A 845 49.59 -0.92 -27.74
CA SER A 845 49.70 0.54 -27.74
C SER A 845 49.60 1.11 -29.16
N ASN A 846 49.23 2.38 -29.29
CA ASN A 846 49.32 3.14 -30.54
C ASN A 846 50.43 4.21 -30.52
N VAL A 847 51.29 4.17 -29.50
CA VAL A 847 52.51 4.96 -29.35
C VAL A 847 53.69 3.98 -29.36
N ALA A 848 54.90 4.46 -29.65
CA ALA A 848 56.08 3.64 -29.40
C ALA A 848 56.17 3.29 -27.92
N THR A 849 56.73 2.13 -27.58
CA THR A 849 56.85 1.71 -26.18
C THR A 849 58.15 0.96 -25.94
N ASP A 850 58.89 1.44 -24.95
CA ASP A 850 60.12 0.83 -24.50
C ASP A 850 59.87 -0.10 -23.30
N PHE A 851 60.52 -1.26 -23.36
CA PHE A 851 60.45 -2.33 -22.36
C PHE A 851 61.81 -2.51 -21.69
N GLY A 852 61.99 -1.93 -20.51
CA GLY A 852 63.20 -2.04 -19.69
C GLY A 852 63.15 -3.08 -18.58
N GLY A 853 61.95 -3.54 -18.20
CA GLY A 853 61.71 -4.45 -17.06
C GLY A 853 61.57 -5.95 -17.40
N ASN A 854 60.83 -6.66 -16.55
CA ASN A 854 60.57 -8.10 -16.68
C ASN A 854 59.37 -8.38 -17.59
N ILE A 855 59.52 -9.25 -18.59
CA ILE A 855 58.43 -9.73 -19.44
C ILE A 855 58.30 -11.24 -19.27
N ASP A 856 57.18 -11.70 -18.73
CA ASP A 856 56.90 -13.12 -18.50
C ASP A 856 55.73 -13.59 -19.36
N VAL A 857 56.00 -14.45 -20.34
CA VAL A 857 54.97 -15.11 -21.15
C VAL A 857 54.72 -16.51 -20.58
N LEU A 858 53.53 -16.74 -20.04
CA LEU A 858 53.18 -18.01 -19.43
C LEU A 858 52.86 -19.08 -20.48
N ALA A 859 53.09 -20.35 -20.12
CA ALA A 859 52.79 -21.49 -20.99
C ALA A 859 51.28 -21.67 -21.22
N GLY A 860 50.88 -22.04 -22.45
CA GLY A 860 49.54 -22.55 -22.75
C GLY A 860 48.93 -22.08 -24.08
N ALA A 861 49.32 -20.91 -24.56
CA ALA A 861 48.97 -20.37 -25.88
C ALA A 861 49.82 -19.13 -26.21
N THR A 862 49.79 -18.72 -27.48
CA THR A 862 50.44 -17.50 -27.97
C THR A 862 49.92 -16.25 -27.24
N SER A 863 50.86 -15.43 -26.76
CA SER A 863 50.63 -14.06 -26.27
C SER A 863 51.12 -13.05 -27.31
N VAL A 864 50.65 -11.80 -27.22
CA VAL A 864 50.90 -10.77 -28.24
C VAL A 864 51.42 -9.49 -27.61
N ILE A 865 52.45 -8.89 -28.21
CA ILE A 865 52.75 -7.47 -28.08
C ILE A 865 52.40 -6.80 -29.42
N GLN A 866 51.60 -5.73 -29.35
CA GLN A 866 51.08 -5.04 -30.53
C GLN A 866 51.23 -3.53 -30.42
N MET A 867 52.18 -2.97 -31.16
CA MET A 867 52.40 -1.55 -31.33
C MET A 867 51.80 -1.12 -32.68
N ALA A 868 50.55 -0.66 -32.66
CA ALA A 868 49.69 -0.45 -33.83
C ALA A 868 50.27 0.58 -34.83
N GLY A 869 51.14 0.12 -35.72
CA GLY A 869 51.87 0.94 -36.69
C GLY A 869 53.05 1.73 -36.12
N THR A 870 53.45 1.46 -34.87
CA THR A 870 54.57 2.10 -34.14
C THR A 870 55.65 1.08 -33.78
N SER A 871 56.66 1.47 -33.02
CA SER A 871 57.79 0.60 -32.64
C SER A 871 57.75 0.16 -31.19
N SER A 872 58.35 -1.00 -30.91
CA SER A 872 58.71 -1.41 -29.55
C SER A 872 60.23 -1.56 -29.41
N THR A 873 60.75 -1.32 -28.21
CA THR A 873 62.16 -1.58 -27.88
C THR A 873 62.25 -2.52 -26.68
N PHE A 874 62.98 -3.64 -26.81
CA PHE A 874 63.45 -4.41 -25.66
C PHE A 874 64.80 -3.84 -25.25
N GLU A 875 64.82 -3.06 -24.16
CA GLU A 875 66.02 -2.34 -23.73
C GLU A 875 67.09 -3.28 -23.16
N GLY A 876 68.33 -2.79 -23.07
CA GLY A 876 69.46 -3.54 -22.55
C GLY A 876 69.33 -4.05 -21.11
N THR A 877 68.38 -3.55 -20.32
CA THR A 877 68.08 -4.02 -18.95
C THR A 877 66.95 -5.05 -18.89
N SER A 878 66.21 -5.23 -19.98
CA SER A 878 65.01 -6.07 -20.00
C SER A 878 65.33 -7.55 -19.83
N THR A 879 64.41 -8.26 -19.16
CA THR A 879 64.48 -9.72 -19.02
C THR A 879 63.17 -10.34 -19.50
N THR A 880 63.23 -11.11 -20.59
CA THR A 880 62.08 -11.76 -21.22
C THR A 880 62.15 -13.27 -21.02
N THR A 881 61.15 -13.85 -20.34
CA THR A 881 60.99 -15.29 -20.16
C THR A 881 59.81 -15.80 -20.97
N LEU A 882 60.07 -16.71 -21.92
CA LEU A 882 59.06 -17.29 -22.81
C LEU A 882 58.71 -18.73 -22.42
N GLY A 883 57.56 -18.90 -21.76
CA GLY A 883 56.94 -20.21 -21.53
C GLY A 883 56.14 -20.74 -22.72
N ASP A 884 55.75 -19.86 -23.64
CA ASP A 884 55.09 -20.14 -24.93
C ASP A 884 55.50 -19.06 -25.96
N THR A 885 54.82 -19.01 -27.11
CA THR A 885 55.10 -18.05 -28.18
C THR A 885 54.71 -16.62 -27.78
N LEU A 886 55.64 -15.69 -27.90
CA LEU A 886 55.39 -14.24 -27.95
C LEU A 886 55.37 -13.80 -29.41
N ARG A 887 54.20 -13.41 -29.91
CA ARG A 887 54.03 -12.88 -31.26
C ARG A 887 54.12 -11.35 -31.25
N LEU A 888 55.02 -10.82 -32.07
CA LEU A 888 55.24 -9.40 -32.27
C LEU A 888 54.40 -8.92 -33.45
N GLU A 889 53.52 -7.96 -33.20
CA GLU A 889 52.67 -7.30 -34.20
C GLU A 889 52.92 -5.79 -34.21
N ASP A 890 54.19 -5.43 -34.15
CA ASP A 890 54.68 -4.06 -34.08
C ASP A 890 55.10 -3.57 -35.46
N GLY A 891 54.91 -2.29 -35.77
CA GLY A 891 55.48 -1.71 -36.99
C GLY A 891 56.97 -2.01 -37.14
N SER A 892 57.72 -1.92 -36.03
CA SER A 892 59.09 -2.43 -35.91
C SER A 892 59.42 -2.75 -34.45
N THR A 893 60.06 -3.88 -34.17
CA THR A 893 60.61 -4.24 -32.86
C THR A 893 62.13 -4.09 -32.88
N PHE A 894 62.71 -3.40 -31.91
CA PHE A 894 64.16 -3.30 -31.72
C PHE A 894 64.59 -4.07 -30.47
N VAL A 895 65.67 -4.85 -30.56
CA VAL A 895 66.26 -5.55 -29.42
C VAL A 895 67.66 -5.00 -29.17
N GLU A 896 67.86 -4.34 -28.04
CA GLU A 896 69.14 -3.76 -27.66
C GLU A 896 70.16 -4.79 -27.18
N VAL A 897 71.43 -4.39 -27.18
CA VAL A 897 72.49 -5.16 -26.55
C VAL A 897 72.27 -5.17 -25.03
N GLY A 898 72.18 -6.37 -24.46
CA GLY A 898 71.97 -6.57 -23.02
C GLY A 898 70.58 -7.14 -22.69
N ALA A 899 69.59 -6.93 -23.57
CA ALA A 899 68.26 -7.53 -23.43
C ALA A 899 68.39 -9.06 -23.35
N SER A 900 67.85 -9.66 -22.29
CA SER A 900 68.02 -11.08 -22.01
C SER A 900 66.75 -11.86 -22.34
N PHE A 901 66.88 -12.93 -23.13
CA PHE A 901 65.78 -13.84 -23.46
C PHE A 901 66.06 -15.25 -22.92
N ALA A 902 65.05 -15.88 -22.32
CA ALA A 902 65.15 -17.25 -21.81
C ALA A 902 63.80 -17.98 -21.91
N GLY A 903 63.80 -19.30 -21.71
CA GLY A 903 62.59 -20.12 -21.71
C GLY A 903 62.55 -21.14 -22.86
N GLY A 904 61.43 -21.85 -22.98
CA GLY A 904 61.22 -22.88 -24.00
C GLY A 904 60.29 -22.46 -25.14
N GLY A 905 59.71 -21.26 -25.06
CA GLY A 905 58.85 -20.67 -26.08
C GLY A 905 59.62 -20.01 -27.23
N ALA A 906 58.88 -19.35 -28.12
CA ALA A 906 59.41 -18.70 -29.31
C ALA A 906 59.12 -17.20 -29.33
N LEU A 907 60.05 -16.42 -29.86
CA LEU A 907 59.81 -15.04 -30.28
C LEU A 907 59.43 -15.06 -31.76
N GLN A 908 58.15 -14.81 -32.05
CA GLN A 908 57.62 -14.87 -33.41
C GLN A 908 57.43 -13.47 -33.99
N VAL A 909 58.04 -13.20 -35.14
CA VAL A 909 57.82 -11.98 -35.92
C VAL A 909 56.66 -12.24 -36.87
N ALA A 910 55.51 -11.60 -36.65
CA ALA A 910 54.36 -11.82 -37.53
C ALA A 910 54.59 -11.22 -38.93
N GLY A 911 53.91 -11.76 -39.94
CA GLY A 911 54.02 -11.26 -41.31
C GLY A 911 53.75 -9.77 -41.46
N SER A 912 54.52 -9.10 -42.32
CA SER A 912 54.55 -7.64 -42.51
C SER A 912 55.14 -6.78 -41.37
N HIS A 913 55.65 -7.41 -40.30
CA HIS A 913 56.33 -6.71 -39.20
C HIS A 913 57.85 -6.92 -39.28
N THR A 914 58.62 -6.02 -38.67
CA THR A 914 60.09 -6.04 -38.70
C THR A 914 60.65 -6.27 -37.31
N LEU A 915 61.60 -7.19 -37.16
CA LEU A 915 62.45 -7.32 -35.99
C LEU A 915 63.88 -6.90 -36.36
N THR A 916 64.42 -5.95 -35.62
CA THR A 916 65.80 -5.48 -35.76
C THR A 916 66.58 -5.86 -34.50
N LEU A 917 67.61 -6.70 -34.66
CA LEU A 917 68.50 -7.09 -33.57
C LEU A 917 69.73 -6.18 -33.58
N ALA A 918 69.99 -5.43 -32.50
CA ALA A 918 71.16 -4.55 -32.41
C ALA A 918 72.49 -5.33 -32.59
N ASP A 919 73.55 -4.63 -32.96
CA ASP A 919 74.88 -5.23 -33.11
C ASP A 919 75.40 -5.79 -31.78
N GLY A 920 75.44 -7.11 -31.65
CA GLY A 920 75.76 -7.86 -30.44
C GLY A 920 74.55 -8.32 -29.62
N ALA A 921 73.32 -8.11 -30.10
CA ALA A 921 72.11 -8.59 -29.43
C ALA A 921 72.06 -10.13 -29.39
N SER A 922 71.50 -10.66 -28.30
CA SER A 922 71.44 -12.11 -28.03
C SER A 922 70.03 -12.53 -27.62
N VAL A 923 69.28 -13.15 -28.55
CA VAL A 923 67.93 -13.68 -28.31
C VAL A 923 68.03 -15.20 -28.08
N ASN A 924 68.31 -15.61 -26.84
CA ASN A 924 68.57 -17.01 -26.47
C ASN A 924 67.29 -17.86 -26.32
N VAL A 925 66.41 -17.77 -27.31
CA VAL A 925 65.18 -18.56 -27.52
C VAL A 925 65.01 -18.83 -29.02
N LEU A 926 64.01 -19.63 -29.42
CA LEU A 926 63.67 -19.79 -30.82
C LEU A 926 63.17 -18.45 -31.38
N VAL A 927 63.77 -17.96 -32.47
CA VAL A 927 63.23 -16.86 -33.28
C VAL A 927 62.53 -17.46 -34.49
N GLU A 928 61.21 -17.25 -34.59
CA GLU A 928 60.39 -17.66 -35.73
C GLU A 928 60.05 -16.42 -36.58
N ASN A 929 60.57 -16.36 -37.79
CA ASN A 929 60.44 -15.21 -38.67
C ASN A 929 59.42 -15.47 -39.77
N GLN A 930 58.26 -14.80 -39.68
CA GLN A 930 57.28 -14.68 -40.75
C GLN A 930 57.26 -13.27 -41.37
N GLY A 931 58.00 -12.33 -40.78
CA GLY A 931 58.14 -10.94 -41.22
C GLY A 931 59.54 -10.65 -41.79
N ARG A 932 60.08 -9.47 -41.51
CA ARG A 932 61.46 -9.08 -41.84
C ARG A 932 62.34 -9.20 -40.61
N LEU A 933 63.50 -9.86 -40.74
CA LEU A 933 64.56 -9.83 -39.74
C LEU A 933 65.74 -9.01 -40.30
N ALA A 934 66.12 -7.95 -39.59
CA ALA A 934 67.27 -7.09 -39.90
C ALA A 934 68.30 -7.10 -38.76
N LEU A 935 69.58 -6.86 -39.09
CA LEU A 935 70.69 -6.93 -38.14
C LEU A 935 71.34 -5.55 -37.93
N GLY A 936 70.88 -4.84 -36.91
CA GLY A 936 71.59 -3.72 -36.28
C GLY A 936 71.88 -2.54 -37.19
N ALA A 937 72.98 -1.83 -36.89
CA ALA A 937 73.51 -0.78 -37.75
C ALA A 937 74.47 -1.44 -38.74
N SER A 938 73.99 -1.61 -39.96
CA SER A 938 74.56 -2.47 -40.96
C SER A 938 75.99 -2.05 -41.35
N PRO A 939 76.96 -2.98 -41.38
CA PRO A 939 76.79 -4.41 -41.09
C PRO A 939 76.73 -4.75 -39.60
N GLY A 940 75.77 -5.57 -39.19
CA GLY A 940 75.52 -6.00 -37.82
C GLY A 940 75.66 -7.50 -37.56
N GLN A 941 75.89 -7.88 -36.31
CA GLN A 941 75.88 -9.27 -35.87
C GLN A 941 74.91 -9.54 -34.72
N ALA A 942 74.20 -10.66 -34.76
CA ALA A 942 73.33 -11.09 -33.67
C ALA A 942 73.43 -12.60 -33.41
N THR A 943 73.08 -13.02 -32.20
CA THR A 943 73.01 -14.43 -31.83
C THR A 943 71.62 -14.83 -31.39
N VAL A 944 71.18 -16.04 -31.78
CA VAL A 944 69.92 -16.65 -31.35
C VAL A 944 70.14 -18.06 -30.79
N LEU A 945 69.14 -18.64 -30.10
CA LEU A 945 69.19 -20.08 -29.77
C LEU A 945 68.94 -20.90 -31.03
N ASP A 946 67.71 -20.89 -31.52
CA ASP A 946 67.29 -21.52 -32.77
C ASP A 946 66.71 -20.43 -33.69
N TYR A 947 66.81 -20.62 -35.02
CA TYR A 947 66.19 -19.74 -36.00
C TYR A 947 65.32 -20.54 -36.96
N GLN A 948 64.09 -20.11 -37.16
CA GLN A 948 63.19 -20.64 -38.17
C GLN A 948 62.71 -19.48 -39.03
N GLN A 949 63.00 -19.53 -40.33
CA GLN A 949 62.35 -18.66 -41.30
C GLN A 949 61.25 -19.45 -42.00
N ASP A 950 60.05 -18.89 -42.02
CA ASP A 950 58.88 -19.46 -42.69
C ASP A 950 58.82 -19.01 -44.16
N SER A 951 57.95 -19.64 -44.95
CA SER A 951 57.77 -19.37 -46.40
C SER A 951 57.44 -17.92 -46.80
N ILE A 952 57.04 -17.07 -45.85
CA ILE A 952 56.75 -15.64 -46.06
C ILE A 952 57.72 -14.71 -45.34
N GLY A 953 58.66 -15.28 -44.58
CA GLY A 953 59.69 -14.51 -43.87
C GLY A 953 60.80 -14.05 -44.82
N LEU A 954 61.42 -12.94 -44.46
CA LEU A 954 62.55 -12.33 -45.15
C LEU A 954 63.69 -12.11 -44.17
N LEU A 955 64.89 -12.54 -44.55
CA LEU A 955 66.14 -12.19 -43.87
C LEU A 955 66.87 -11.14 -44.71
N GLU A 956 67.18 -10.01 -44.10
CA GLU A 956 68.01 -8.96 -44.69
C GLU A 956 69.48 -9.18 -44.32
N ILE A 957 70.36 -9.07 -45.32
CA ILE A 957 71.81 -9.14 -45.19
C ILE A 957 72.46 -7.99 -45.97
N GLU A 958 73.32 -7.24 -45.30
CA GLU A 958 74.07 -6.12 -45.87
C GLU A 958 75.59 -6.39 -45.88
N LEU A 959 76.26 -6.05 -46.99
CA LEU A 959 77.71 -6.19 -47.15
C LEU A 959 78.36 -4.83 -47.45
N GLN A 960 79.42 -4.48 -46.72
CA GLN A 960 80.27 -3.29 -46.97
C GLN A 960 81.73 -3.64 -47.32
N GLY A 961 82.12 -4.90 -47.19
CA GLY A 961 83.50 -5.37 -47.35
C GLY A 961 83.65 -6.85 -46.99
N THR A 962 84.85 -7.39 -47.15
CA THR A 962 85.14 -8.81 -46.92
C THR A 962 85.72 -9.11 -45.54
N ALA A 963 86.02 -8.09 -44.73
CA ALA A 963 86.49 -8.32 -43.37
C ALA A 963 85.32 -8.86 -42.54
N LEU A 964 85.64 -9.56 -41.45
CA LEU A 964 84.64 -10.19 -40.60
C LEU A 964 83.51 -9.18 -40.27
N ASN A 965 83.79 -8.01 -39.70
CA ASN A 965 82.73 -7.06 -39.32
C ASN A 965 82.23 -6.16 -40.45
N ASP A 966 82.52 -6.50 -41.71
CA ASP A 966 82.08 -5.73 -42.87
C ASP A 966 80.87 -6.37 -43.57
N PHE A 967 80.22 -7.35 -42.95
CA PHE A 967 78.98 -7.94 -43.43
C PHE A 967 78.12 -8.46 -42.29
N ASP A 968 76.81 -8.51 -42.55
CA ASP A 968 75.81 -9.01 -41.63
C ASP A 968 76.00 -10.48 -41.27
N ARG A 969 75.79 -10.81 -40.00
CA ARG A 969 75.89 -12.18 -39.49
C ARG A 969 74.85 -12.52 -38.44
N LEU A 970 74.06 -13.55 -38.73
CA LEU A 970 73.23 -14.21 -37.73
C LEU A 970 73.85 -15.56 -37.33
N SER A 971 74.01 -15.78 -36.03
CA SER A 971 74.52 -17.06 -35.50
C SER A 971 73.53 -17.71 -34.55
N ALA A 972 73.21 -18.98 -34.77
CA ALA A 972 72.38 -19.80 -33.90
C ALA A 972 73.25 -20.78 -33.11
N SER A 973 73.05 -20.85 -31.80
CA SER A 973 73.71 -21.86 -30.94
C SER A 973 73.06 -23.25 -31.07
N GLY A 974 71.87 -23.32 -31.66
CA GLY A 974 71.13 -24.51 -32.03
C GLY A 974 70.97 -24.63 -33.56
N LEU A 975 69.76 -24.96 -33.99
CA LEU A 975 69.39 -25.26 -35.38
C LEU A 975 68.96 -24.00 -36.13
N MET A 976 69.21 -23.97 -37.44
CA MET A 976 68.58 -23.04 -38.38
C MET A 976 67.70 -23.82 -39.36
N GLN A 977 66.45 -23.41 -39.53
CA GLN A 977 65.52 -23.90 -40.54
C GLN A 977 65.21 -22.74 -41.51
N LEU A 978 65.50 -22.92 -42.79
CA LEU A 978 65.38 -21.88 -43.81
C LEU A 978 64.26 -22.20 -44.81
N ASP A 979 63.51 -21.16 -45.15
CA ASP A 979 62.49 -21.06 -46.21
C ASP A 979 62.38 -19.56 -46.58
N GLY A 980 61.38 -19.14 -47.36
CA GLY A 980 61.13 -17.72 -47.65
C GLY A 980 62.26 -17.03 -48.40
N ASP A 981 62.47 -15.75 -48.13
CA ASP A 981 63.30 -14.88 -48.96
C ASP A 981 64.61 -14.47 -48.25
N LEU A 982 65.70 -14.44 -49.00
CA LEU A 982 66.94 -13.74 -48.62
C LEU A 982 67.06 -12.46 -49.43
N GLU A 983 67.12 -11.32 -48.76
CA GLU A 983 67.41 -10.02 -49.37
C GLU A 983 68.89 -9.66 -49.11
N LEU A 984 69.63 -9.40 -50.19
CA LEU A 984 71.03 -8.97 -50.12
C LEU A 984 71.17 -7.55 -50.66
N SER A 985 71.88 -6.71 -49.91
CA SER A 985 72.24 -5.37 -50.39
C SER A 985 73.73 -5.05 -50.20
N LEU A 986 74.26 -4.26 -51.14
CA LEU A 986 75.62 -3.73 -51.06
C LEU A 986 75.57 -2.28 -50.57
N ILE A 987 76.25 -2.02 -49.46
CA ILE A 987 76.33 -0.69 -48.85
C ILE A 987 77.76 -0.14 -48.95
N GLY A 988 77.94 1.14 -48.64
CA GLY A 988 79.27 1.77 -48.58
C GLY A 988 80.04 1.84 -49.90
N GLY A 989 79.41 1.56 -51.04
CA GLY A 989 80.07 1.50 -52.36
C GLY A 989 80.92 0.24 -52.56
N PHE A 990 80.66 -0.82 -51.79
CA PHE A 990 81.35 -2.09 -51.91
C PHE A 990 81.07 -2.75 -53.28
N ASN A 991 82.13 -3.19 -53.95
CA ASN A 991 82.05 -3.94 -55.21
C ASN A 991 82.73 -5.30 -55.01
N PRO A 992 81.96 -6.37 -54.72
CA PRO A 992 82.50 -7.70 -54.51
C PRO A 992 83.24 -8.23 -55.76
N VAL A 993 84.37 -8.91 -55.57
CA VAL A 993 85.16 -9.50 -56.66
C VAL A 993 85.14 -11.03 -56.62
N LEU A 994 85.51 -11.66 -57.74
CA LEU A 994 85.55 -13.12 -57.87
C LEU A 994 86.30 -13.79 -56.72
N ASN A 995 85.65 -14.80 -56.10
CA ASN A 995 86.09 -15.55 -54.91
C ASN A 995 85.99 -14.81 -53.57
N ASP A 996 85.41 -13.60 -53.52
CA ASP A 996 84.98 -13.05 -52.23
C ASP A 996 83.90 -13.96 -51.64
N THR A 997 83.97 -14.18 -50.32
CA THR A 997 83.01 -15.04 -49.64
C THR A 997 82.61 -14.48 -48.28
N PHE A 998 81.33 -14.67 -47.91
CA PHE A 998 80.71 -14.07 -46.73
C PHE A 998 79.89 -15.15 -46.01
N THR A 999 80.27 -15.50 -44.78
CA THR A 999 79.51 -16.46 -43.95
C THR A 999 78.42 -15.72 -43.20
N ILE A 1000 77.24 -15.63 -43.81
CA ILE A 1000 76.12 -14.80 -43.34
C ILE A 1000 75.29 -15.49 -42.25
N LEU A 1001 75.27 -16.82 -42.25
CA LEU A 1001 74.58 -17.63 -41.25
C LEU A 1001 75.52 -18.69 -40.68
N SER A 1002 75.48 -18.94 -39.37
CA SER A 1002 76.14 -20.09 -38.74
C SER A 1002 75.26 -20.76 -37.68
N ALA A 1003 75.15 -22.09 -37.70
CA ALA A 1003 74.31 -22.86 -36.80
C ALA A 1003 75.08 -24.04 -36.20
N ALA A 1004 75.22 -24.09 -34.87
CA ALA A 1004 76.03 -25.14 -34.23
C ALA A 1004 75.38 -26.53 -34.29
N ALA A 1005 74.04 -26.62 -34.31
CA ALA A 1005 73.32 -27.89 -34.46
C ALA A 1005 72.92 -28.21 -35.92
N GLY A 1006 73.15 -27.28 -36.84
CA GLY A 1006 73.04 -27.47 -38.29
C GLY A 1006 72.06 -26.53 -38.99
N VAL A 1007 72.22 -26.42 -40.31
CA VAL A 1007 71.33 -25.67 -41.21
C VAL A 1007 70.49 -26.65 -42.02
N ASN A 1008 69.17 -26.50 -41.97
CA ASN A 1008 68.19 -27.28 -42.71
C ASN A 1008 67.38 -26.38 -43.65
N GLY A 1009 67.01 -26.90 -44.82
CA GLY A 1009 66.29 -26.13 -45.83
C GLY A 1009 67.20 -25.20 -46.63
N VAL A 1010 66.58 -24.40 -47.50
CA VAL A 1010 67.20 -23.36 -48.33
C VAL A 1010 66.23 -22.18 -48.42
N PHE A 1011 66.73 -21.01 -48.81
CA PHE A 1011 65.83 -19.89 -49.12
C PHE A 1011 65.05 -20.23 -50.41
N SER A 1012 63.75 -19.98 -50.41
CA SER A 1012 62.84 -20.23 -51.53
C SER A 1012 62.97 -19.16 -52.62
N ALA A 1013 63.31 -17.93 -52.26
CA ALA A 1013 63.71 -16.89 -53.21
C ALA A 1013 64.95 -16.13 -52.73
N LEU A 1014 65.68 -15.59 -53.70
CA LEU A 1014 66.90 -14.81 -53.51
C LEU A 1014 66.71 -13.46 -54.21
N ASP A 1015 66.67 -12.38 -53.44
CA ASP A 1015 66.64 -11.02 -53.98
C ASP A 1015 68.03 -10.38 -53.89
N PHE A 1016 68.70 -10.32 -55.03
CA PHE A 1016 70.02 -9.69 -55.18
C PHE A 1016 69.94 -8.39 -56.00
N SER A 1017 68.74 -7.84 -56.21
CA SER A 1017 68.54 -6.65 -57.03
C SER A 1017 69.26 -5.41 -56.46
N ALA A 1018 69.42 -5.35 -55.14
CA ALA A 1018 70.19 -4.33 -54.42
C ALA A 1018 71.69 -4.69 -54.25
N ALA A 1019 72.15 -5.80 -54.85
CA ALA A 1019 73.51 -6.30 -54.75
C ALA A 1019 74.09 -6.69 -56.12
N SER A 1020 74.00 -5.79 -57.11
CA SER A 1020 74.53 -6.03 -58.46
C SER A 1020 76.04 -6.25 -58.47
N LEU A 1021 76.51 -7.24 -59.24
CA LEU A 1021 77.94 -7.52 -59.45
C LEU A 1021 78.41 -7.01 -60.82
N ASP A 1022 79.73 -6.88 -60.99
CA ASP A 1022 80.34 -6.60 -62.29
C ASP A 1022 79.98 -7.68 -63.33
N PRO A 1023 79.84 -7.33 -64.63
CA PRO A 1023 79.50 -8.29 -65.68
C PRO A 1023 80.41 -9.52 -65.68
N GLY A 1024 79.82 -10.71 -65.83
CA GLY A 1024 80.55 -11.99 -65.77
C GLY A 1024 80.63 -12.62 -64.38
N LEU A 1025 80.03 -12.00 -63.35
CA LEU A 1025 79.97 -12.52 -61.99
C LEU A 1025 78.52 -12.78 -61.56
N MET A 1026 78.35 -13.75 -60.65
CA MET A 1026 77.07 -14.05 -60.02
C MET A 1026 77.25 -14.34 -58.52
N TRP A 1027 76.17 -14.19 -57.76
CA TRP A 1027 76.10 -14.71 -56.40
C TRP A 1027 75.82 -16.21 -56.41
N ASP A 1028 76.65 -16.96 -55.73
CA ASP A 1028 76.43 -18.37 -55.40
C ASP A 1028 76.12 -18.50 -53.91
N VAL A 1029 75.00 -19.13 -53.57
CA VAL A 1029 74.59 -19.36 -52.18
C VAL A 1029 74.93 -20.79 -51.79
N ILE A 1030 75.97 -20.94 -50.99
CA ILE A 1030 76.50 -22.23 -50.58
C ILE A 1030 75.91 -22.60 -49.22
N TYR A 1031 75.01 -23.59 -49.23
CA TYR A 1031 74.41 -24.17 -48.04
C TYR A 1031 75.28 -25.32 -47.51
N ASN A 1032 76.06 -25.04 -46.47
CA ASN A 1032 76.85 -26.05 -45.76
C ASN A 1032 76.05 -26.64 -44.59
N PRO A 1033 76.42 -27.83 -44.07
CA PRO A 1033 75.71 -28.44 -42.95
C PRO A 1033 75.60 -27.57 -41.69
N THR A 1034 76.49 -26.59 -41.50
CA THR A 1034 76.54 -25.74 -40.29
C THR A 1034 76.61 -24.24 -40.59
N ASN A 1035 76.55 -23.81 -41.85
CA ASN A 1035 76.57 -22.39 -42.22
C ASN A 1035 76.01 -22.15 -43.62
N VAL A 1036 75.62 -20.90 -43.90
CA VAL A 1036 75.31 -20.44 -45.26
C VAL A 1036 76.34 -19.38 -45.64
N GLN A 1037 76.93 -19.54 -46.81
CA GLN A 1037 77.95 -18.67 -47.34
C GLN A 1037 77.53 -18.10 -48.68
N LEU A 1038 77.63 -16.78 -48.84
CA LEU A 1038 77.56 -16.13 -50.15
C LEU A 1038 78.95 -16.15 -50.76
N ALA A 1039 79.07 -16.54 -52.02
CA ALA A 1039 80.31 -16.49 -52.77
C ALA A 1039 80.10 -15.73 -54.07
N VAL A 1040 81.07 -14.91 -54.45
CA VAL A 1040 81.10 -14.30 -55.78
C VAL A 1040 81.74 -15.30 -56.73
N ALA A 1041 80.93 -15.89 -57.61
CA ALA A 1041 81.36 -16.86 -58.61
C ALA A 1041 81.39 -16.22 -60.00
N ALA A 1042 82.09 -16.87 -60.95
CA ALA A 1042 81.99 -16.49 -62.35
C ALA A 1042 80.67 -17.03 -62.93
N LEU A 1043 79.99 -16.24 -63.77
CA LEU A 1043 78.85 -16.72 -64.54
C LEU A 1043 79.31 -17.94 -65.38
N PRO A 1044 78.57 -19.06 -65.39
CA PRO A 1044 78.89 -20.19 -66.25
C PRO A 1044 78.84 -19.72 -67.71
N ALA A 1045 79.95 -19.89 -68.44
CA ALA A 1045 79.96 -19.63 -69.88
C ALA A 1045 79.27 -20.78 -70.60
N PHE A 1046 78.15 -20.49 -71.27
CA PHE A 1046 77.48 -21.45 -72.14
C PHE A 1046 77.98 -21.27 -73.56
N THR A 1047 78.33 -22.37 -74.20
CA THR A 1047 78.83 -22.34 -75.58
C THR A 1047 77.71 -22.09 -76.59
N ALA A 1048 76.45 -22.25 -76.17
CA ALA A 1048 75.26 -22.02 -76.99
C ALA A 1048 74.48 -20.74 -76.63
N ASP A 1049 75.05 -19.89 -75.78
CA ASP A 1049 74.62 -18.51 -75.57
C ASP A 1049 75.19 -17.69 -76.75
N PHE A 1050 74.41 -17.61 -77.82
CA PHE A 1050 74.82 -17.04 -79.10
C PHE A 1050 74.63 -15.53 -79.15
N ASP A 1051 73.68 -14.98 -78.40
CA ASP A 1051 73.51 -13.53 -78.31
C ASP A 1051 74.31 -12.88 -77.16
N ASN A 1052 74.96 -13.70 -76.33
CA ASN A 1052 75.85 -13.36 -75.20
C ASN A 1052 75.13 -12.59 -74.08
N ASP A 1053 73.85 -12.85 -73.87
CA ASP A 1053 73.09 -12.23 -72.79
C ASP A 1053 73.18 -13.00 -71.46
N GLY A 1054 73.88 -14.13 -71.45
CA GLY A 1054 74.19 -14.93 -70.27
C GLY A 1054 73.24 -16.11 -70.04
N ASP A 1055 72.26 -16.30 -70.92
CA ASP A 1055 71.42 -17.49 -70.93
C ASP A 1055 71.42 -18.25 -72.26
N VAL A 1056 70.72 -19.38 -72.29
CA VAL A 1056 70.56 -20.22 -73.48
C VAL A 1056 69.09 -20.47 -73.67
N ASP A 1057 68.44 -19.65 -74.49
CA ASP A 1057 66.99 -19.63 -74.60
C ASP A 1057 66.49 -19.48 -76.06
N GLY A 1058 65.25 -19.02 -76.22
CA GLY A 1058 64.64 -18.84 -77.53
C GLY A 1058 65.31 -17.76 -78.40
N ASP A 1059 65.96 -16.75 -77.81
CA ASP A 1059 66.63 -15.67 -78.51
C ASP A 1059 67.96 -16.15 -79.11
N ASP A 1060 68.70 -17.01 -78.40
CA ASP A 1060 69.84 -17.75 -78.96
C ASP A 1060 69.42 -18.66 -80.13
N LEU A 1061 68.27 -19.33 -80.00
CA LEU A 1061 67.76 -20.15 -81.09
C LEU A 1061 67.46 -19.30 -82.33
N ILE A 1062 66.93 -18.08 -82.15
CA ILE A 1062 66.67 -17.16 -83.25
C ILE A 1062 67.98 -16.74 -83.91
N GLN A 1063 69.01 -16.42 -83.12
CA GLN A 1063 70.34 -16.10 -83.64
C GLN A 1063 70.93 -17.28 -84.43
N TRP A 1064 70.92 -18.48 -83.87
CA TRP A 1064 71.40 -19.69 -84.57
C TRP A 1064 70.64 -19.98 -85.87
N GLN A 1065 69.31 -19.80 -85.87
CA GLN A 1065 68.50 -19.94 -87.09
C GLN A 1065 68.89 -18.93 -88.17
N GLY A 1066 69.27 -17.71 -87.77
CA GLY A 1066 69.77 -16.66 -88.64
C GLY A 1066 71.14 -16.98 -89.23
N ASP A 1067 71.98 -17.69 -88.48
CA ASP A 1067 73.37 -18.00 -88.84
C ASP A 1067 73.54 -19.35 -89.57
N TYR A 1068 72.53 -20.23 -89.51
CA TYR A 1068 72.60 -21.60 -90.02
C TYR A 1068 73.10 -21.69 -91.47
N GLY A 1069 74.29 -22.25 -91.65
CA GLY A 1069 74.95 -22.43 -92.96
C GLY A 1069 75.47 -21.15 -93.62
N LEU A 1070 75.54 -20.03 -92.90
CA LEU A 1070 75.98 -18.72 -93.42
C LEU A 1070 77.33 -18.25 -92.87
N ASN A 1071 77.55 -18.33 -91.56
CA ASN A 1071 78.76 -17.91 -90.85
C ASN A 1071 79.06 -18.89 -89.69
N GLY A 1072 79.95 -18.51 -88.77
CA GLY A 1072 80.22 -19.24 -87.53
C GLY A 1072 79.88 -18.40 -86.30
N ASP A 1073 78.90 -17.49 -86.41
CA ASP A 1073 78.57 -16.56 -85.33
C ASP A 1073 77.74 -17.24 -84.22
N SER A 1074 77.10 -18.39 -84.53
CA SER A 1074 76.44 -19.30 -83.59
C SER A 1074 77.12 -20.69 -83.57
N ASP A 1075 78.46 -20.71 -83.44
CA ASP A 1075 79.32 -21.91 -83.46
C ASP A 1075 79.66 -22.38 -82.04
N ALA A 1076 78.86 -23.31 -81.53
CA ALA A 1076 78.96 -23.82 -80.16
C ALA A 1076 80.02 -24.92 -79.99
N ASP A 1077 80.45 -25.58 -81.07
CA ASP A 1077 81.51 -26.60 -81.02
C ASP A 1077 82.88 -26.11 -81.52
N SER A 1078 82.95 -24.84 -81.90
CA SER A 1078 84.15 -24.14 -82.37
C SER A 1078 84.75 -24.73 -83.66
N ASP A 1079 83.94 -25.31 -84.55
CA ASP A 1079 84.39 -25.85 -85.85
C ASP A 1079 84.44 -24.80 -86.99
N GLY A 1080 83.97 -23.58 -86.70
CA GLY A 1080 83.91 -22.43 -87.58
C GLY A 1080 82.62 -22.30 -88.39
N GLN A 1081 81.58 -23.10 -88.13
CA GLN A 1081 80.31 -23.08 -88.85
C GLN A 1081 79.12 -23.18 -87.88
N SER A 1082 78.06 -22.40 -88.12
CA SER A 1082 76.77 -22.60 -87.45
C SER A 1082 75.97 -23.70 -88.15
N ALA A 1083 76.07 -24.92 -87.65
CA ALA A 1083 75.50 -26.13 -88.23
C ALA A 1083 74.59 -26.88 -87.25
N GLY A 1084 74.11 -28.06 -87.67
CA GLY A 1084 73.16 -28.84 -86.86
C GLY A 1084 73.76 -29.40 -85.57
N ILE A 1085 75.08 -29.40 -85.43
CA ILE A 1085 75.78 -29.82 -84.21
C ILE A 1085 75.73 -28.72 -83.14
N ASP A 1086 75.78 -27.45 -83.53
CA ASP A 1086 75.65 -26.30 -82.63
C ASP A 1086 74.23 -26.18 -82.08
N PHE A 1087 73.22 -26.48 -82.91
CA PHE A 1087 71.85 -26.62 -82.44
C PHE A 1087 71.67 -27.77 -81.47
N LEU A 1088 72.45 -28.86 -81.60
CA LEU A 1088 72.43 -29.93 -80.61
C LEU A 1088 73.03 -29.45 -79.27
N THR A 1089 74.07 -28.62 -79.31
CA THR A 1089 74.64 -27.98 -78.11
C THR A 1089 73.64 -27.00 -77.48
N TRP A 1090 72.96 -26.18 -78.29
CA TRP A 1090 71.85 -25.35 -77.83
C TRP A 1090 70.73 -26.19 -77.23
N GLN A 1091 70.29 -27.29 -77.85
CA GLN A 1091 69.27 -28.17 -77.26
C GLN A 1091 69.69 -28.79 -75.93
N GLN A 1092 70.98 -29.04 -75.73
CA GLN A 1092 71.54 -29.58 -74.49
C GLN A 1092 71.66 -28.52 -73.41
N GLN A 1093 71.93 -27.28 -73.80
CA GLN A 1093 72.08 -26.14 -72.90
C GLN A 1093 70.80 -25.30 -72.77
N ASN A 1094 69.75 -25.56 -73.55
CA ASN A 1094 68.51 -24.78 -73.55
C ASN A 1094 67.85 -24.80 -72.17
N GLY A 1095 67.61 -23.62 -71.62
CA GLY A 1095 67.18 -23.38 -70.25
C GLY A 1095 68.34 -23.24 -69.24
N SER A 1096 69.60 -23.23 -69.69
CA SER A 1096 70.76 -22.87 -68.86
C SER A 1096 70.91 -21.35 -68.81
N GLY A 1097 71.39 -20.79 -67.70
CA GLY A 1097 71.55 -19.34 -67.52
C GLY A 1097 70.24 -18.57 -67.32
N VAL A 1098 69.10 -19.09 -67.82
CA VAL A 1098 67.78 -18.47 -67.66
C VAL A 1098 67.42 -18.49 -66.17
N PRO A 1099 67.18 -17.33 -65.52
CA PRO A 1099 66.68 -17.30 -64.16
C PRO A 1099 65.37 -18.08 -64.11
N VAL A 1100 65.24 -19.03 -63.18
CA VAL A 1100 64.08 -19.93 -63.07
C VAL A 1100 62.88 -19.17 -62.51
N PHE A 1101 62.37 -18.17 -63.22
CA PHE A 1101 61.25 -17.32 -62.81
C PHE A 1101 60.31 -16.99 -63.97
N ALA A 1102 60.00 -17.98 -64.83
CA ALA A 1102 58.84 -17.91 -65.72
C ALA A 1102 58.40 -19.30 -66.22
N ALA A 1103 57.89 -20.16 -65.32
CA ALA A 1103 56.79 -21.12 -65.57
C ALA A 1103 56.78 -22.27 -64.55
N LEU A 1104 56.27 -22.01 -63.34
CA LEU A 1104 55.54 -23.02 -62.57
C LEU A 1104 54.20 -22.45 -62.11
N SER A 1105 53.35 -22.09 -63.08
CA SER A 1105 51.92 -22.23 -62.87
C SER A 1105 51.58 -23.72 -62.99
N VAL A 1106 51.92 -24.48 -61.94
CA VAL A 1106 51.26 -25.78 -61.72
C VAL A 1106 49.84 -25.44 -61.28
N SER A 1107 48.97 -25.18 -62.25
CA SER A 1107 47.54 -25.41 -62.11
C SER A 1107 47.42 -26.83 -61.59
N GLY A 1108 47.13 -27.00 -60.30
CA GLY A 1108 46.68 -28.27 -59.76
C GLY A 1108 45.55 -28.78 -60.66
N VAL A 1109 45.86 -29.77 -61.50
CA VAL A 1109 44.84 -30.55 -62.18
C VAL A 1109 44.07 -31.25 -61.07
N PRO A 1110 42.73 -31.10 -61.00
CA PRO A 1110 41.94 -31.71 -59.94
C PRO A 1110 42.19 -33.21 -59.88
N GLU A 1111 42.68 -33.69 -58.73
CA GLU A 1111 42.63 -35.12 -58.46
C GLU A 1111 41.13 -35.53 -58.40
N PRO A 1112 40.69 -36.53 -59.17
CA PRO A 1112 39.34 -37.04 -59.02
C PRO A 1112 39.22 -37.69 -57.64
N SER A 1113 38.58 -36.98 -56.70
CA SER A 1113 37.91 -37.46 -55.49
C SER A 1113 37.95 -38.98 -55.23
N THR A 1114 39.12 -39.50 -54.83
CA THR A 1114 39.29 -40.90 -54.41
C THR A 1114 38.71 -41.15 -53.01
N LEU A 1115 38.44 -40.10 -52.24
CA LEU A 1115 37.69 -40.17 -50.97
C LEU A 1115 36.17 -40.38 -51.17
N LEU A 1116 35.60 -39.99 -52.32
CA LEU A 1116 34.18 -40.24 -52.62
C LEU A 1116 33.94 -41.71 -53.05
N LEU A 1117 34.94 -42.36 -53.64
CA LEU A 1117 34.92 -43.79 -53.99
C LEU A 1117 35.32 -44.71 -52.82
N ALA A 1118 36.13 -44.25 -51.86
CA ALA A 1118 36.39 -44.98 -50.62
C ALA A 1118 35.21 -44.90 -49.63
N GLY A 1119 34.45 -43.79 -49.61
CA GLY A 1119 33.22 -43.66 -48.82
C GLY A 1119 32.05 -44.53 -49.31
N LEU A 1120 31.97 -44.79 -50.62
CA LEU A 1120 30.95 -45.67 -51.23
C LEU A 1120 31.29 -47.17 -51.11
N ALA A 1121 32.54 -47.54 -50.80
CA ALA A 1121 32.94 -48.94 -50.55
C ALA A 1121 32.74 -49.38 -49.09
N LEU A 1122 32.67 -48.45 -48.13
CA LEU A 1122 32.46 -48.76 -46.70
C LEU A 1122 30.97 -48.84 -46.29
N SER A 1123 30.04 -48.42 -47.16
CA SER A 1123 28.59 -48.52 -46.92
C SER A 1123 27.96 -49.85 -47.40
N CYS A 1124 28.73 -50.80 -47.95
CA CYS A 1124 28.26 -52.15 -48.30
C CYS A 1124 28.90 -53.30 -47.47
N GLY A 1125 29.66 -53.00 -46.42
CA GLY A 1125 30.34 -53.98 -45.55
C GLY A 1125 29.65 -54.22 -44.21
N VAL A 1126 28.36 -54.48 -44.25
CA VAL A 1126 27.48 -54.89 -43.14
C VAL A 1126 28.08 -56.05 -42.32
N ILE A 1127 28.08 -55.88 -40.98
CA ILE A 1127 27.91 -56.95 -39.95
C ILE A 1127 29.05 -57.96 -39.77
N THR A 1128 29.76 -57.90 -38.63
CA THR A 1128 29.76 -58.96 -37.57
C THR A 1128 30.83 -58.73 -36.47
N ARG A 1129 30.39 -58.70 -35.19
CA ARG A 1129 30.94 -59.41 -33.99
C ARG A 1129 32.41 -59.14 -33.56
N ARG A 1130 32.82 -59.13 -32.28
CA ARG A 1130 32.24 -59.26 -30.92
C ARG A 1130 33.44 -59.08 -29.96
N LYS A 1131 33.21 -58.42 -28.82
CA LYS A 1131 33.74 -58.68 -27.46
C LYS A 1131 35.11 -59.39 -27.31
N ARG A 1132 36.06 -58.74 -26.64
CA ARG A 1132 36.32 -58.95 -25.21
C ARG A 1132 37.12 -57.80 -24.62
#